data_AF-A0A4D6LU82-F1
#
_entry.id   AF-A0A4D6LU82-F1
#
_cell.length_a   1.000
_cell.length_b   1.000
_cell.length_c   1.000
_cell.angle_alpha   90.00
_cell.angle_beta   90.00
_cell.angle_gamma   90.00
#
_symmetry.space_group_name_H-M   'P 1'
#
loop_
_entity.id
_entity.type
_entity.pdbx_description
1 polymer ?
#
loop_
_entity_poly.entity_id
_entity_poly.type
_entity_poly.pdbx_seq_one_letter_code
_entity_poly.pdbx_strand_id
1 'polypeptide(L)'
;MPDLSDLPNLEKLYFEQCESLIALDDSIGFLNKLKILKAQRCKKLRRFPPLNLPSLKNLELSFCSSLENFPEILGEMGNIRELSLSKLAIKELPVSFQNLTGLHRLFVGCYFLQLNSSVLISSLTTFRAFRCKEWKWINSKDGEEVGSTVSSNLRSFGVVDCDLNDDIFSAGFTQLTTVKSLNLSRTNITFLPECIKEFHHLNDLDVSDCKRLEEIRGIPPNLRKFSAKDCRSLITSGSSMLLNQQLHEAGETDFIFPGGSIPRWLDKESRGPSISFWFRNEFPPKVLCLLIAPEPVDITVEFNTPVVLINGKVQEYRWNSMEREVRMLESDHIHLFDLHVLPFRYKLMEMYSENEWKHVEITYQGLIHTSLIKGMGIHKLENLTELNFDNCQLLTRMPDVSDLPNLEKLSFDLCKSLIAVDDSIGFLNKLKILKARGCTKLRRFPPLNLPSLEKLKLSYCSSLENFPEILGNMGNIEKLKLSQLPMIKELPVSFQNLTGLHRLFVACDFIRLNSLALTPSLTDFEAYGCKEWKWVNPKDGEEVGSTVSSNILEFSLTACNLNDDFFSAGFTQLGTVKNLNLSRSNITFLPGCIKEFHCLNYLNVNRCKRLQEIRGLPPNLKRLRAIKCTSLTSSASSMLLNQQLHEAGETDFIFPGGSIPRWLDKESRGPSISFWFRNEFPPKVLCLLIAPEPVDITVEFNTPVVLINGKVQEYRWNSMEREVRMLESDHIHLFDLHVLPFRYKLMEMYSENEWKHVEITYQGLIHTSLIKGMGIHVVKEERRGMKDIRYDDPYTTIKMCITSLPFLFCFYLALILFSSHGLLNPTMTTLFGFMLYKIYLKSIDIG
;
A
#
# COMPACT_ATOMS: atom_id res chain seq x y z
N MET A 1 -56.71 -29.85 -59.30
CA MET A 1 -57.32 -30.49 -58.11
C MET A 1 -58.83 -30.38 -58.24
N PRO A 2 -59.64 -31.27 -57.60
CA PRO A 2 -61.07 -31.06 -57.50
C PRO A 2 -61.41 -29.91 -56.53
N ASP A 3 -62.60 -29.36 -56.69
CA ASP A 3 -63.24 -28.43 -55.75
C ASP A 3 -63.36 -29.09 -54.36
N LEU A 4 -62.99 -28.35 -53.31
CA LEU A 4 -63.06 -28.79 -51.90
C LEU A 4 -64.10 -27.99 -51.08
N SER A 5 -64.97 -27.22 -51.74
CA SER A 5 -66.02 -26.42 -51.09
C SER A 5 -66.92 -27.24 -50.15
N ASP A 6 -67.16 -28.51 -50.47
CA ASP A 6 -67.95 -29.46 -49.66
C ASP A 6 -67.23 -30.00 -48.41
N LEU A 7 -65.99 -29.58 -48.12
CA LEU A 7 -65.19 -30.02 -46.96
C LEU A 7 -64.97 -28.90 -45.92
N PRO A 8 -66.03 -28.30 -45.32
CA PRO A 8 -65.91 -27.13 -44.45
C PRO A 8 -65.18 -27.40 -43.12
N ASN A 9 -64.98 -28.67 -42.76
CA ASN A 9 -64.30 -29.09 -41.54
C ASN A 9 -62.81 -29.43 -41.72
N LEU A 10 -62.27 -29.28 -42.93
CA LEU A 10 -60.89 -29.64 -43.22
C LEU A 10 -59.91 -28.73 -42.46
N GLU A 11 -59.10 -29.31 -41.59
CA GLU A 11 -58.13 -28.56 -40.76
C GLU A 11 -56.70 -28.61 -41.30
N LYS A 12 -56.34 -29.63 -42.08
CA LYS A 12 -54.96 -29.86 -42.53
C LYS A 12 -54.97 -30.38 -43.97
N LEU A 13 -54.15 -29.78 -44.82
CA LEU A 13 -53.99 -30.16 -46.21
C LEU A 13 -52.51 -30.19 -46.58
N TYR A 14 -52.06 -31.29 -47.18
CA TYR A 14 -50.66 -31.57 -47.47
C TYR A 14 -50.49 -31.99 -48.93
N PHE A 15 -49.60 -31.31 -49.63
CA PHE A 15 -49.11 -31.64 -50.96
C PHE A 15 -47.59 -31.72 -50.87
N GLU A 16 -47.06 -32.93 -50.72
CA GLU A 16 -45.62 -33.16 -50.68
C GLU A 16 -45.20 -33.91 -51.94
N GLN A 17 -44.19 -33.37 -52.65
CA GLN A 17 -43.60 -34.00 -53.83
C GLN A 17 -44.61 -34.32 -54.95
N CYS A 18 -45.67 -33.52 -55.08
CA CYS A 18 -46.64 -33.67 -56.15
C CYS A 18 -46.08 -33.13 -57.48
N GLU A 19 -45.28 -33.94 -58.18
CA GLU A 19 -44.53 -33.51 -59.37
C GLU A 19 -45.39 -33.10 -60.57
N SER A 20 -46.64 -33.56 -60.63
CA SER A 20 -47.61 -33.26 -61.70
C SER A 20 -48.63 -32.17 -61.32
N LEU A 21 -48.58 -31.65 -60.09
CA LEU A 21 -49.53 -30.64 -59.63
C LEU A 21 -49.21 -29.29 -60.28
N ILE A 22 -50.11 -28.78 -61.13
CA ILE A 22 -49.93 -27.51 -61.85
C ILE A 22 -50.65 -26.36 -61.16
N ALA A 23 -51.85 -26.62 -60.62
CA ALA A 23 -52.68 -25.61 -59.96
C ALA A 23 -53.52 -26.22 -58.84
N LEU A 24 -53.72 -25.42 -57.80
CA LEU A 24 -54.69 -25.65 -56.73
C LEU A 24 -56.01 -24.96 -57.10
N ASP A 25 -57.12 -25.54 -56.64
CA ASP A 25 -58.47 -24.99 -56.87
C ASP A 25 -58.74 -23.80 -55.93
N ASP A 26 -59.53 -22.83 -56.41
CA ASP A 26 -59.79 -21.58 -55.69
C ASP A 26 -60.59 -21.81 -54.38
N SER A 27 -61.38 -22.88 -54.30
CA SER A 27 -62.12 -23.27 -53.08
C SER A 27 -61.23 -23.47 -51.86
N ILE A 28 -59.99 -23.94 -52.04
CA ILE A 28 -59.02 -24.15 -50.94
C ILE A 28 -58.74 -22.85 -50.20
N GLY A 29 -58.79 -21.72 -50.90
CA GLY A 29 -58.52 -20.38 -50.36
C GLY A 29 -59.55 -19.88 -49.35
N PHE A 30 -60.71 -20.53 -49.25
CA PHE A 30 -61.85 -20.09 -48.42
C PHE A 30 -62.23 -21.11 -47.32
N LEU A 31 -61.39 -22.12 -47.07
CA LEU A 31 -61.61 -23.13 -46.05
C LEU A 31 -61.35 -22.56 -44.64
N ASN A 32 -62.35 -21.92 -44.04
CA ASN A 32 -62.25 -21.17 -42.78
C ASN A 32 -61.68 -21.94 -41.57
N LYS A 33 -61.76 -23.27 -41.55
CA LYS A 33 -61.22 -24.12 -40.46
C LYS A 33 -59.81 -24.66 -40.75
N LEU A 34 -59.25 -24.39 -41.93
CA LEU A 34 -57.94 -24.88 -42.33
C LEU A 34 -56.84 -24.21 -41.47
N LYS A 35 -56.09 -25.04 -40.74
CA LYS A 35 -55.01 -24.63 -39.84
C LYS A 35 -53.63 -24.85 -40.46
N ILE A 36 -53.48 -25.85 -41.33
CA ILE A 36 -52.20 -26.19 -41.96
C ILE A 36 -52.42 -26.40 -43.45
N LEU A 37 -51.66 -25.67 -44.27
CA LEU A 37 -51.57 -25.86 -45.71
C LEU A 37 -50.10 -26.00 -46.11
N LYS A 38 -49.68 -27.20 -46.50
CA LYS A 38 -48.31 -27.44 -46.97
C LYS A 38 -48.31 -27.83 -48.43
N ALA A 39 -47.54 -27.14 -49.25
CA ALA A 39 -47.21 -27.51 -50.62
C ALA A 39 -45.69 -27.48 -50.80
N GLN A 40 -45.02 -28.61 -50.58
CA GLN A 40 -43.57 -28.70 -50.64
C GLN A 40 -43.12 -29.55 -51.83
N ARG A 41 -42.03 -29.14 -52.50
CA ARG A 41 -41.42 -29.87 -53.64
C ARG A 41 -42.39 -30.12 -54.81
N CYS A 42 -43.43 -29.31 -54.96
CA CYS A 42 -44.36 -29.36 -56.09
C CYS A 42 -43.79 -28.57 -57.27
N LYS A 43 -42.82 -29.15 -57.98
CA LYS A 43 -41.97 -28.43 -58.96
C LYS A 43 -42.74 -27.78 -60.11
N LYS A 44 -43.88 -28.34 -60.54
CA LYS A 44 -44.73 -27.83 -61.65
C LYS A 44 -45.85 -26.89 -61.19
N LEU A 45 -45.99 -26.62 -59.89
CA LEU A 45 -47.05 -25.78 -59.36
C LEU A 45 -46.82 -24.34 -59.82
N ARG A 46 -47.73 -23.83 -60.66
CA ARG A 46 -47.68 -22.47 -61.25
C ARG A 46 -48.69 -21.51 -60.64
N ARG A 47 -49.87 -22.02 -60.26
CA ARG A 47 -50.98 -21.18 -59.79
C ARG A 47 -51.43 -21.63 -58.40
N PHE A 48 -51.44 -20.68 -57.46
CA PHE A 48 -51.93 -20.85 -56.10
C PHE A 48 -53.23 -20.03 -55.94
N PRO A 49 -54.25 -20.52 -55.22
CA PRO A 49 -55.50 -19.79 -55.02
C PRO A 49 -55.29 -18.53 -54.17
N PRO A 50 -56.13 -17.49 -54.33
CA PRO A 50 -56.16 -16.38 -53.40
C PRO A 50 -56.54 -16.88 -52.00
N LEU A 51 -55.95 -16.30 -50.95
CA LEU A 51 -56.08 -16.80 -49.59
C LEU A 51 -56.93 -15.88 -48.72
N ASN A 52 -57.96 -16.46 -48.11
CA ASN A 52 -58.76 -15.89 -47.04
C ASN A 52 -59.01 -16.97 -45.97
N LEU A 53 -57.94 -17.31 -45.23
CA LEU A 53 -57.91 -18.44 -44.30
C LEU A 53 -57.70 -17.97 -42.86
N PRO A 54 -58.75 -17.52 -42.15
CA PRO A 54 -58.61 -16.92 -40.82
C PRO A 54 -58.04 -17.86 -39.75
N SER A 55 -58.23 -19.18 -39.90
CA SER A 55 -57.69 -20.20 -38.96
C SER A 55 -56.26 -20.66 -39.27
N LEU A 56 -55.65 -20.21 -40.37
CA LEU A 56 -54.38 -20.74 -40.84
C LEU A 56 -53.25 -20.37 -39.89
N LYS A 57 -52.52 -21.39 -39.42
CA LYS A 57 -51.38 -21.27 -38.52
C LYS A 57 -50.05 -21.52 -39.22
N ASN A 58 -50.05 -22.38 -40.24
CA ASN A 58 -48.84 -22.80 -40.96
C ASN A 58 -49.12 -22.87 -42.46
N LEU A 59 -48.35 -22.10 -43.23
CA LEU A 59 -48.28 -22.15 -44.68
C LEU A 59 -46.84 -22.45 -45.08
N GLU A 60 -46.62 -23.56 -45.79
CA GLU A 60 -45.29 -24.01 -46.23
C GLU A 60 -45.30 -24.20 -47.75
N LEU A 61 -44.53 -23.41 -48.49
CA LEU A 61 -44.49 -23.45 -49.97
C LEU A 61 -43.14 -23.90 -50.54
N SER A 62 -42.21 -24.38 -49.72
CA SER A 62 -40.82 -24.53 -50.15
C SER A 62 -40.60 -25.49 -51.33
N PHE A 63 -39.62 -25.18 -52.18
CA PHE A 63 -39.22 -25.96 -53.36
C PHE A 63 -40.28 -26.07 -54.48
N CYS A 64 -41.21 -25.11 -54.57
CA CYS A 64 -42.13 -24.98 -55.70
C CYS A 64 -41.56 -24.04 -56.78
N SER A 65 -40.58 -24.54 -57.54
CA SER A 65 -39.75 -23.74 -58.45
C SER A 65 -40.48 -23.10 -59.64
N SER A 66 -41.69 -23.54 -59.99
CA SER A 66 -42.51 -22.92 -61.06
C SER A 66 -43.53 -21.89 -60.55
N LEU A 67 -43.58 -21.63 -59.25
CA LEU A 67 -44.49 -20.64 -58.68
C LEU A 67 -43.85 -19.25 -58.78
N GLU A 68 -44.30 -18.46 -59.76
CA GLU A 68 -43.73 -17.16 -60.10
C GLU A 68 -44.28 -16.00 -59.27
N ASN A 69 -45.48 -16.15 -58.69
CA ASN A 69 -46.14 -15.12 -57.86
C ASN A 69 -46.65 -15.74 -56.56
N PHE A 70 -46.53 -14.99 -55.46
CA PHE A 70 -47.19 -15.36 -54.21
C PHE A 70 -48.71 -15.10 -54.33
N PRO A 71 -49.59 -15.96 -53.77
CA PRO A 71 -51.02 -15.74 -53.79
C PRO A 71 -51.45 -14.43 -53.11
N GLU A 72 -52.46 -13.77 -53.66
CA GLU A 72 -53.05 -12.58 -53.05
C GLU A 72 -53.79 -12.94 -51.74
N ILE A 73 -53.59 -12.14 -50.69
CA ILE A 73 -54.27 -12.30 -49.40
C ILE A 73 -55.49 -11.37 -49.36
N LEU A 74 -56.70 -11.93 -49.46
CA LEU A 74 -57.95 -11.17 -49.59
C LEU A 74 -58.56 -10.74 -48.25
N GLY A 75 -58.15 -11.32 -47.13
CA GLY A 75 -58.70 -11.04 -45.79
C GLY A 75 -57.68 -11.14 -44.66
N GLU A 76 -58.03 -10.63 -43.48
CA GLU A 76 -57.13 -10.60 -42.32
C GLU A 76 -56.84 -12.01 -41.78
N MET A 77 -55.55 -12.36 -41.71
CA MET A 77 -55.05 -13.66 -41.23
C MET A 77 -54.22 -13.48 -39.95
N GLY A 78 -54.91 -13.44 -38.80
CA GLY A 78 -54.28 -13.18 -37.49
C GLY A 78 -53.59 -14.38 -36.82
N ASN A 79 -53.75 -15.59 -37.34
CA ASN A 79 -53.28 -16.83 -36.69
C ASN A 79 -51.91 -17.34 -37.17
N ILE A 80 -51.45 -16.89 -38.34
CA ILE A 80 -50.14 -17.27 -38.87
C ILE A 80 -49.04 -16.53 -38.08
N ARG A 81 -48.02 -17.25 -37.63
CA ARG A 81 -46.92 -16.66 -36.82
C ARG A 81 -45.60 -16.58 -37.57
N GLU A 82 -45.37 -17.55 -38.44
CA GLU A 82 -44.14 -17.71 -39.21
C GLU A 82 -44.50 -18.15 -40.64
N LEU A 83 -43.83 -17.56 -41.62
CA LEU A 83 -43.95 -17.92 -43.02
C LEU A 83 -42.55 -18.12 -43.61
N SER A 84 -42.32 -19.27 -44.24
CA SER A 84 -41.07 -19.62 -44.91
C SER A 84 -41.31 -19.86 -46.39
N LEU A 85 -40.62 -19.09 -47.22
CA LEU A 85 -40.73 -19.07 -48.68
C LEU A 85 -39.38 -19.41 -49.30
N SER A 86 -38.99 -20.68 -49.35
CA SER A 86 -37.67 -21.08 -49.85
C SER A 86 -37.72 -21.74 -51.23
N LYS A 87 -36.78 -21.36 -52.12
CA LYS A 87 -36.61 -21.88 -53.48
C LYS A 87 -37.86 -21.74 -54.35
N LEU A 88 -38.44 -20.54 -54.34
CA LEU A 88 -39.55 -20.13 -55.20
C LEU A 88 -39.03 -19.24 -56.34
N ALA A 89 -39.77 -19.19 -57.45
CA ALA A 89 -39.52 -18.25 -58.56
C ALA A 89 -40.19 -16.88 -58.36
N ILE A 90 -40.67 -16.61 -57.14
CA ILE A 90 -41.33 -15.36 -56.76
C ILE A 90 -40.38 -14.19 -56.94
N LYS A 91 -40.84 -13.17 -57.67
CA LYS A 91 -40.09 -11.94 -57.93
C LYS A 91 -40.44 -10.79 -56.98
N GLU A 92 -41.70 -10.73 -56.56
CA GLU A 92 -42.24 -9.65 -55.73
C GLU A 92 -43.08 -10.21 -54.58
N LEU A 93 -43.04 -9.57 -53.42
CA LEU A 93 -43.99 -9.82 -52.35
C LEU A 93 -45.19 -8.88 -52.52
N PRO A 94 -46.43 -9.40 -52.61
CA PRO A 94 -47.61 -8.58 -52.85
C PRO A 94 -47.92 -7.66 -51.66
N VAL A 95 -48.47 -6.47 -51.94
CA VAL A 95 -48.90 -5.48 -50.93
C VAL A 95 -49.92 -6.08 -49.95
N SER A 96 -50.67 -7.10 -50.36
CA SER A 96 -51.62 -7.83 -49.51
C SER A 96 -50.96 -8.57 -48.34
N PHE A 97 -49.62 -8.64 -48.23
CA PHE A 97 -48.93 -9.09 -47.01
C PHE A 97 -49.33 -8.29 -45.76
N GLN A 98 -49.79 -7.05 -45.91
CA GLN A 98 -50.37 -6.26 -44.82
C GLN A 98 -51.55 -6.93 -44.10
N ASN A 99 -52.25 -7.84 -44.78
CA ASN A 99 -53.38 -8.57 -44.22
C ASN A 99 -52.95 -9.75 -43.34
N LEU A 100 -51.65 -10.11 -43.31
CA LEU A 100 -51.09 -11.12 -42.41
C LEU A 100 -50.82 -10.55 -41.02
N THR A 101 -51.87 -10.00 -40.37
CA THR A 101 -51.79 -9.24 -39.12
C THR A 101 -51.20 -10.01 -37.93
N GLY A 102 -51.16 -11.34 -38.00
CA GLY A 102 -50.57 -12.21 -36.98
C GLY A 102 -49.07 -12.52 -37.16
N LEU A 103 -48.49 -12.19 -38.32
CA LEU A 103 -47.19 -12.68 -38.77
C LEU A 103 -46.05 -11.98 -38.02
N HIS A 104 -45.22 -12.75 -37.31
CA HIS A 104 -44.07 -12.26 -36.54
C HIS A 104 -42.74 -12.51 -37.23
N ARG A 105 -42.62 -13.59 -38.02
CA ARG A 105 -41.37 -14.01 -38.67
C ARG A 105 -41.59 -14.35 -40.14
N LEU A 106 -40.80 -13.74 -41.01
CA LEU A 106 -40.82 -13.99 -42.45
C LEU A 106 -39.42 -14.40 -42.92
N PHE A 107 -39.32 -15.59 -43.51
CA PHE A 107 -38.11 -16.10 -44.13
C PHE A 107 -38.33 -16.24 -45.63
N VAL A 108 -37.47 -15.63 -46.44
CA VAL A 108 -37.59 -15.63 -47.90
C VAL A 108 -36.28 -16.14 -48.51
N GLY A 109 -36.39 -17.05 -49.46
CA GLY A 109 -35.27 -17.61 -50.20
C GLY A 109 -35.61 -17.70 -51.68
N CYS A 110 -35.57 -16.55 -52.36
CA CYS A 110 -35.97 -16.41 -53.76
C CYS A 110 -34.80 -15.93 -54.63
N TYR A 111 -34.88 -16.16 -55.94
CA TYR A 111 -33.80 -15.76 -56.87
C TYR A 111 -33.74 -14.24 -57.09
N PHE A 112 -34.89 -13.56 -57.12
CA PHE A 112 -35.03 -12.11 -57.28
C PHE A 112 -36.04 -11.64 -56.23
N LEU A 113 -35.74 -10.58 -55.47
CA LEU A 113 -36.66 -10.07 -54.46
C LEU A 113 -36.80 -8.56 -54.54
N GLN A 114 -37.98 -8.13 -54.96
CA GLN A 114 -38.47 -6.77 -54.75
C GLN A 114 -39.25 -6.70 -53.44
N LEU A 115 -38.73 -5.95 -52.47
CA LEU A 115 -39.37 -5.74 -51.17
C LEU A 115 -40.05 -4.38 -51.14
N ASN A 116 -41.37 -4.39 -51.01
CA ASN A 116 -42.12 -3.17 -50.74
C ASN A 116 -42.02 -2.83 -49.25
N SER A 117 -41.69 -1.59 -48.91
CA SER A 117 -41.58 -1.14 -47.51
C SER A 117 -42.89 -1.34 -46.72
N SER A 118 -44.05 -1.34 -47.40
CA SER A 118 -45.34 -1.68 -46.79
C SER A 118 -45.45 -3.12 -46.28
N VAL A 119 -44.59 -4.04 -46.73
CA VAL A 119 -44.50 -5.44 -46.24
C VAL A 119 -43.82 -5.49 -44.87
N LEU A 120 -43.13 -4.44 -44.45
CA LEU A 120 -42.59 -4.26 -43.09
C LEU A 120 -43.71 -3.84 -42.12
N ILE A 121 -44.77 -4.63 -42.11
CA ILE A 121 -46.02 -4.43 -41.37
C ILE A 121 -45.76 -4.30 -39.87
N SER A 122 -46.67 -3.64 -39.16
CA SER A 122 -46.52 -3.41 -37.71
C SER A 122 -46.42 -4.68 -36.87
N SER A 123 -46.85 -5.85 -37.36
CA SER A 123 -46.73 -7.11 -36.60
C SER A 123 -45.37 -7.80 -36.77
N LEU A 124 -44.61 -7.48 -37.82
CA LEU A 124 -43.41 -8.24 -38.17
C LEU A 124 -42.24 -7.87 -37.25
N THR A 125 -41.66 -8.88 -36.60
CA THR A 125 -40.53 -8.70 -35.67
C THR A 125 -39.21 -9.23 -36.25
N THR A 126 -39.27 -10.19 -37.18
CA THR A 126 -38.11 -10.78 -37.84
C THR A 126 -38.34 -10.92 -39.34
N PHE A 127 -37.40 -10.41 -40.13
CA PHE A 127 -37.32 -10.62 -41.57
C PHE A 127 -35.95 -11.20 -41.92
N ARG A 128 -35.89 -12.31 -42.67
CA ARG A 128 -34.63 -12.81 -43.23
C ARG A 128 -34.79 -13.22 -44.69
N ALA A 129 -33.90 -12.72 -45.54
CA ALA A 129 -33.75 -13.15 -46.92
C ALA A 129 -32.44 -13.94 -47.11
N PHE A 130 -32.48 -14.97 -47.95
CA PHE A 130 -31.32 -15.81 -48.26
C PHE A 130 -31.20 -16.09 -49.76
N ARG A 131 -29.98 -16.13 -50.32
CA ARG A 131 -29.73 -16.56 -51.73
C ARG A 131 -30.45 -15.74 -52.80
N CYS A 132 -30.71 -14.46 -52.53
CA CYS A 132 -31.24 -13.51 -53.51
C CYS A 132 -30.11 -13.00 -54.40
N LYS A 133 -30.27 -13.09 -55.72
CA LYS A 133 -29.29 -12.56 -56.69
C LYS A 133 -29.52 -11.09 -57.05
N GLU A 134 -30.71 -10.59 -56.78
CA GLU A 134 -31.05 -9.19 -57.00
C GLU A 134 -31.99 -8.72 -55.88
N TRP A 135 -31.77 -7.49 -55.41
CA TRP A 135 -32.54 -6.84 -54.35
C TRP A 135 -32.93 -5.43 -54.76
N LYS A 136 -34.20 -5.07 -54.56
CA LYS A 136 -34.69 -3.70 -54.76
C LYS A 136 -35.73 -3.32 -53.72
N TRP A 137 -35.60 -2.11 -53.19
CA TRP A 137 -36.65 -1.46 -52.43
C TRP A 137 -37.70 -0.87 -53.38
N ILE A 138 -38.98 -1.20 -53.15
CA ILE A 138 -40.10 -0.56 -53.86
C ILE A 138 -40.82 0.34 -52.86
N ASN A 139 -40.88 1.64 -53.17
CA ASN A 139 -41.78 2.55 -52.47
C ASN A 139 -43.15 2.46 -53.12
N SER A 140 -44.20 2.23 -52.32
CA SER A 140 -45.55 2.28 -52.85
C SER A 140 -45.88 3.72 -53.24
N LYS A 141 -46.00 3.94 -54.56
CA LYS A 141 -46.51 5.10 -55.29
C LYS A 141 -45.46 6.11 -55.75
N ASP A 142 -45.29 6.13 -57.06
CA ASP A 142 -44.71 7.23 -57.81
C ASP A 142 -45.35 8.56 -57.39
N GLY A 143 -44.54 9.47 -56.82
CA GLY A 143 -44.81 10.92 -56.88
C GLY A 143 -45.36 11.63 -55.64
N GLU A 144 -45.62 10.98 -54.51
CA GLU A 144 -45.90 11.69 -53.24
C GLU A 144 -44.76 11.48 -52.25
N GLU A 145 -44.14 12.58 -51.81
CA GLU A 145 -43.33 12.61 -50.59
C GLU A 145 -44.23 12.23 -49.42
N VAL A 146 -44.31 10.93 -49.11
CA VAL A 146 -44.87 10.49 -47.84
C VAL A 146 -43.89 10.94 -46.77
N GLY A 147 -44.30 11.97 -46.04
CA GLY A 147 -43.62 12.43 -44.84
C GLY A 147 -43.28 11.26 -43.93
N SER A 148 -42.09 11.35 -43.33
CA SER A 148 -41.69 10.66 -42.11
C SER A 148 -42.86 10.08 -41.31
N THR A 149 -42.79 8.80 -40.91
CA THR A 149 -43.44 8.14 -39.74
C THR A 149 -44.18 6.82 -40.02
N VAL A 150 -43.51 5.82 -40.58
CA VAL A 150 -43.80 4.43 -40.16
C VAL A 150 -42.49 3.77 -39.76
N SER A 151 -42.20 3.78 -38.47
CA SER A 151 -41.10 3.00 -37.89
C SER A 151 -41.52 1.54 -37.90
N SER A 152 -40.71 0.66 -38.51
CA SER A 152 -40.97 -0.78 -38.47
C SER A 152 -40.96 -1.29 -37.01
N ASN A 153 -41.69 -2.35 -36.69
CA ASN A 153 -41.57 -3.04 -35.38
C ASN A 153 -40.50 -4.14 -35.39
N LEU A 154 -39.64 -4.13 -36.42
CA LEU A 154 -38.61 -5.13 -36.61
C LEU A 154 -37.58 -5.08 -35.49
N ARG A 155 -37.28 -6.25 -34.94
CA ARG A 155 -36.19 -6.46 -33.99
C ARG A 155 -35.01 -7.19 -34.62
N SER A 156 -35.25 -7.96 -35.67
CA SER A 156 -34.20 -8.64 -36.43
C SER A 156 -34.45 -8.50 -37.93
N PHE A 157 -33.44 -8.03 -38.65
CA PHE A 157 -33.46 -7.93 -40.11
C PHE A 157 -32.20 -8.60 -40.66
N GLY A 158 -32.33 -9.39 -41.71
CA GLY A 158 -31.15 -9.93 -42.37
C GLY A 158 -31.35 -10.25 -43.84
N VAL A 159 -30.29 -10.05 -44.61
CA VAL A 159 -30.19 -10.42 -46.01
C VAL A 159 -28.83 -11.10 -46.18
N VAL A 160 -28.85 -12.43 -46.22
CA VAL A 160 -27.65 -13.27 -46.05
C VAL A 160 -27.39 -14.08 -47.31
N ASP A 161 -26.14 -14.25 -47.72
CA ASP A 161 -25.79 -15.06 -48.91
C ASP A 161 -26.50 -14.52 -50.16
N CYS A 162 -26.54 -13.19 -50.33
CA CYS A 162 -27.25 -12.50 -51.41
C CYS A 162 -26.30 -11.61 -52.23
N ASP A 163 -26.47 -11.57 -53.55
CA ASP A 163 -25.68 -10.73 -54.46
C ASP A 163 -26.21 -9.28 -54.42
N LEU A 164 -26.01 -8.63 -53.28
CA LEU A 164 -26.43 -7.25 -53.02
C LEU A 164 -25.30 -6.29 -53.40
N ASN A 165 -25.63 -5.23 -54.12
CA ASN A 165 -24.79 -4.03 -54.22
C ASN A 165 -25.21 -3.02 -53.13
N ASP A 166 -24.62 -1.82 -53.16
CA ASP A 166 -24.88 -0.78 -52.15
C ASP A 166 -26.32 -0.21 -52.20
N ASP A 167 -27.14 -0.60 -53.18
CA ASP A 167 -28.54 -0.13 -53.31
C ASP A 167 -29.42 -0.57 -52.13
N ILE A 168 -29.00 -1.58 -51.36
CA ILE A 168 -29.68 -1.96 -50.11
C ILE A 168 -29.76 -0.80 -49.11
N PHE A 169 -28.82 0.16 -49.15
CA PHE A 169 -28.77 1.31 -48.25
C PHE A 169 -29.59 2.52 -48.71
N SER A 170 -30.41 2.38 -49.75
CA SER A 170 -31.33 3.43 -50.23
C SER A 170 -32.49 3.71 -49.25
N ALA A 171 -33.46 4.55 -49.65
CA ALA A 171 -34.47 5.15 -48.76
C ALA A 171 -35.27 4.18 -47.86
N GLY A 172 -35.38 2.89 -48.20
CA GLY A 172 -36.03 1.89 -47.34
C GLY A 172 -35.21 1.48 -46.10
N PHE A 173 -33.88 1.56 -46.16
CA PHE A 173 -32.99 1.12 -45.09
C PHE A 173 -33.08 2.00 -43.84
N THR A 174 -33.34 3.31 -44.02
CA THR A 174 -33.45 4.28 -42.92
C THR A 174 -34.67 4.03 -42.01
N GLN A 175 -35.59 3.14 -42.40
CA GLN A 175 -36.78 2.78 -41.63
C GLN A 175 -36.53 1.66 -40.59
N LEU A 176 -35.32 1.10 -40.55
CA LEU A 176 -34.93 -0.04 -39.71
C LEU A 176 -34.36 0.34 -38.33
N THR A 177 -34.66 1.55 -37.83
CA THR A 177 -34.06 2.10 -36.59
C THR A 177 -34.40 1.32 -35.31
N THR A 178 -35.44 0.50 -35.31
CA THR A 178 -35.84 -0.36 -34.16
C THR A 178 -35.09 -1.68 -34.07
N VAL A 179 -34.32 -2.03 -35.11
CA VAL A 179 -33.67 -3.33 -35.23
C VAL A 179 -32.60 -3.49 -34.14
N LYS A 180 -32.62 -4.65 -33.49
CA LYS A 180 -31.63 -5.07 -32.48
C LYS A 180 -30.53 -5.95 -33.05
N SER A 181 -30.82 -6.66 -34.16
CA SER A 181 -29.91 -7.56 -34.84
C SER A 181 -30.01 -7.40 -36.36
N LEU A 182 -28.91 -6.99 -36.99
CA LEU A 182 -28.77 -6.78 -38.43
C LEU A 182 -27.74 -7.78 -38.99
N ASN A 183 -28.14 -8.62 -39.95
CA ASN A 183 -27.23 -9.57 -40.59
C ASN A 183 -27.20 -9.38 -42.11
N LEU A 184 -26.07 -8.91 -42.64
CA LEU A 184 -25.79 -8.72 -44.07
C LEU A 184 -24.65 -9.63 -44.55
N SER A 185 -24.39 -10.74 -43.83
CA SER A 185 -23.26 -11.63 -44.13
C SER A 185 -23.35 -12.28 -45.51
N ARG A 186 -22.20 -12.57 -46.12
CA ARG A 186 -22.07 -13.16 -47.46
C ARG A 186 -22.76 -12.32 -48.53
N THR A 187 -22.60 -11.00 -48.49
CA THR A 187 -23.10 -10.07 -49.51
C THR A 187 -21.98 -9.34 -50.23
N ASN A 188 -22.30 -8.60 -51.30
CA ASN A 188 -21.33 -7.89 -52.14
C ASN A 188 -21.30 -6.37 -51.88
N ILE A 189 -21.77 -5.94 -50.70
CA ILE A 189 -21.70 -4.54 -50.25
C ILE A 189 -20.25 -4.05 -50.20
N THR A 190 -20.05 -2.78 -50.54
CA THR A 190 -18.72 -2.15 -50.54
C THR A 190 -18.50 -1.24 -49.33
N PHE A 191 -19.55 -0.71 -48.71
CA PHE A 191 -19.44 0.06 -47.47
C PHE A 191 -20.63 -0.15 -46.52
N LEU A 192 -20.45 0.17 -45.24
CA LEU A 192 -21.57 0.42 -44.32
C LEU A 192 -21.89 1.93 -44.27
N PRO A 193 -23.16 2.35 -44.42
CA PRO A 193 -23.54 3.76 -44.54
C PRO A 193 -23.47 4.51 -43.21
N GLU A 194 -23.32 5.83 -43.27
CA GLU A 194 -23.22 6.68 -42.08
C GLU A 194 -24.50 6.72 -41.24
N CYS A 195 -25.67 6.55 -41.87
CA CYS A 195 -26.97 6.50 -41.18
C CYS A 195 -27.10 5.36 -40.17
N ILE A 196 -26.21 4.36 -40.19
CA ILE A 196 -26.20 3.27 -39.20
C ILE A 196 -25.91 3.78 -37.77
N LYS A 197 -25.31 4.97 -37.61
CA LYS A 197 -25.10 5.62 -36.30
C LYS A 197 -26.42 5.93 -35.59
N GLU A 198 -27.50 6.13 -36.34
CA GLU A 198 -28.85 6.43 -35.82
C GLU A 198 -29.58 5.19 -35.29
N PHE A 199 -29.00 3.99 -35.43
CA PHE A 199 -29.62 2.74 -35.02
C PHE A 199 -29.37 2.48 -33.53
N HIS A 200 -29.99 3.29 -32.67
CA HIS A 200 -29.74 3.27 -31.22
C HIS A 200 -30.12 1.95 -30.52
N HIS A 201 -30.94 1.11 -31.15
CA HIS A 201 -31.33 -0.19 -30.59
C HIS A 201 -30.49 -1.37 -31.09
N LEU A 202 -29.58 -1.13 -32.05
CA LEU A 202 -28.79 -2.17 -32.69
C LEU A 202 -27.66 -2.65 -31.77
N ASN A 203 -27.77 -3.91 -31.35
CA ASN A 203 -26.82 -4.55 -30.44
C ASN A 203 -25.94 -5.59 -31.14
N ASP A 204 -26.38 -6.14 -32.29
CA ASP A 204 -25.71 -7.21 -33.02
C ASP A 204 -25.68 -6.91 -34.53
N LEU A 205 -24.48 -6.77 -35.09
CA LEU A 205 -24.24 -6.51 -36.51
C LEU A 205 -23.28 -7.54 -37.09
N ASP A 206 -23.76 -8.29 -38.08
CA ASP A 206 -22.98 -9.31 -38.77
C ASP A 206 -22.87 -8.99 -40.27
N VAL A 207 -21.65 -8.73 -40.72
CA VAL A 207 -21.26 -8.50 -42.12
C VAL A 207 -20.15 -9.49 -42.53
N SER A 208 -20.09 -10.65 -41.89
CA SER A 208 -19.08 -11.69 -42.20
C SER A 208 -19.16 -12.12 -43.66
N ASP A 209 -18.05 -12.55 -44.26
CA ASP A 209 -17.90 -12.98 -45.65
C ASP A 209 -18.29 -11.90 -46.70
N CYS A 210 -18.39 -10.63 -46.33
CA CYS A 210 -18.60 -9.54 -47.28
C CYS A 210 -17.28 -9.16 -47.97
N LYS A 211 -16.89 -9.96 -48.98
CA LYS A 211 -15.54 -9.91 -49.58
C LYS A 211 -15.20 -8.58 -50.26
N ARG A 212 -16.18 -7.76 -50.61
CA ARG A 212 -16.02 -6.44 -51.25
C ARG A 212 -16.11 -5.26 -50.27
N LEU A 213 -16.38 -5.50 -48.98
CA LEU A 213 -16.53 -4.44 -48.00
C LEU A 213 -15.18 -3.74 -47.77
N GLU A 214 -15.09 -2.47 -48.16
CA GLU A 214 -13.89 -1.63 -48.08
C GLU A 214 -13.94 -0.64 -46.90
N GLU A 215 -15.13 -0.13 -46.55
CA GLU A 215 -15.28 0.99 -45.61
C GLU A 215 -16.44 0.82 -44.62
N ILE A 216 -16.27 1.30 -43.39
CA ILE A 216 -17.34 1.44 -42.38
C ILE A 216 -17.47 2.91 -42.03
N ARG A 217 -18.54 3.58 -42.47
CA ARG A 217 -18.74 5.04 -42.28
C ARG A 217 -19.43 5.41 -40.98
N GLY A 218 -19.83 4.42 -40.17
CA GLY A 218 -20.48 4.65 -38.90
C GLY A 218 -20.62 3.41 -38.03
N ILE A 219 -20.71 3.63 -36.71
CA ILE A 219 -20.88 2.59 -35.71
C ILE A 219 -22.09 2.96 -34.83
N PRO A 220 -23.07 2.06 -34.64
CA PRO A 220 -24.16 2.26 -33.70
C PRO A 220 -23.66 2.42 -32.26
N PRO A 221 -24.24 3.32 -31.45
CA PRO A 221 -23.72 3.65 -30.12
C PRO A 221 -23.86 2.52 -29.09
N ASN A 222 -24.82 1.61 -29.27
CA ASN A 222 -25.09 0.50 -28.34
C ASN A 222 -24.66 -0.87 -28.89
N LEU A 223 -23.79 -0.87 -29.90
CA LEU A 223 -23.33 -2.09 -30.54
C LEU A 223 -22.49 -2.94 -29.57
N ARG A 224 -22.97 -4.14 -29.25
CA ARG A 224 -22.28 -5.09 -28.36
C ARG A 224 -21.59 -6.20 -29.14
N LYS A 225 -22.15 -6.63 -30.27
CA LYS A 225 -21.62 -7.69 -31.11
C LYS A 225 -21.39 -7.18 -32.53
N PHE A 226 -20.19 -7.40 -33.04
CA PHE A 226 -19.82 -7.05 -34.40
C PHE A 226 -19.01 -8.17 -35.04
N SER A 227 -19.39 -8.59 -36.24
CA SER A 227 -18.63 -9.61 -36.99
C SER A 227 -18.42 -9.17 -38.42
N ALA A 228 -17.16 -9.04 -38.83
CA ALA A 228 -16.71 -8.80 -40.19
C ALA A 228 -15.65 -9.84 -40.59
N LYS A 229 -15.88 -11.11 -40.23
CA LYS A 229 -14.98 -12.21 -40.58
C LYS A 229 -14.80 -12.29 -42.10
N ASP A 230 -13.58 -12.51 -42.56
CA ASP A 230 -13.23 -12.72 -43.98
C ASP A 230 -13.68 -11.59 -44.94
N CYS A 231 -13.83 -10.37 -44.43
CA CYS A 231 -14.00 -9.15 -45.22
C CYS A 231 -12.67 -8.67 -45.82
N ARG A 232 -12.15 -9.40 -46.81
CA ARG A 232 -10.76 -9.22 -47.32
C ARG A 232 -10.43 -7.82 -47.87
N SER A 233 -11.42 -7.10 -48.39
CA SER A 233 -11.24 -5.74 -48.90
C SER A 233 -11.20 -4.67 -47.80
N LEU A 234 -11.51 -5.01 -46.55
CA LEU A 234 -11.59 -4.05 -45.46
C LEU A 234 -10.18 -3.63 -45.04
N ILE A 235 -9.71 -2.54 -45.62
CA ILE A 235 -8.38 -1.96 -45.33
C ILE A 235 -8.31 -1.41 -43.91
N THR A 236 -7.10 -1.29 -43.37
CA THR A 236 -6.86 -0.81 -41.99
C THR A 236 -7.49 0.56 -41.69
N SER A 237 -7.58 1.45 -42.69
CA SER A 237 -8.29 2.74 -42.52
C SER A 237 -9.81 2.54 -42.40
N GLY A 238 -10.39 1.57 -43.10
CA GLY A 238 -11.81 1.24 -43.10
C GLY A 238 -12.31 0.56 -41.82
N SER A 239 -11.43 -0.12 -41.07
CA SER A 239 -11.73 -0.72 -39.75
C SER A 239 -11.25 0.11 -38.56
N SER A 240 -10.58 1.25 -38.78
CA SER A 240 -9.98 2.08 -37.73
C SER A 240 -10.97 2.58 -36.67
N MET A 241 -12.23 2.84 -37.05
CA MET A 241 -13.28 3.25 -36.12
C MET A 241 -13.63 2.14 -35.10
N LEU A 242 -13.47 0.87 -35.47
CA LEU A 242 -13.69 -0.29 -34.58
C LEU A 242 -12.58 -0.43 -33.53
N LEU A 243 -11.44 0.22 -33.75
CA LEU A 243 -10.31 0.27 -32.80
C LEU A 243 -10.43 1.45 -31.82
N ASN A 244 -11.55 2.19 -31.78
CA ASN A 244 -11.73 3.28 -30.83
C ASN A 244 -11.88 2.75 -29.39
N GLN A 245 -10.99 3.15 -28.49
CA GLN A 245 -10.98 2.76 -27.07
C GLN A 245 -12.34 3.01 -26.37
N GLN A 246 -12.97 4.17 -26.61
CA GLN A 246 -14.22 4.55 -25.96
C GLN A 246 -15.38 3.60 -26.31
N LEU A 247 -15.33 2.97 -27.47
CA LEU A 247 -16.33 2.01 -27.91
C LEU A 247 -16.31 0.74 -27.04
N HIS A 248 -15.12 0.32 -26.58
CA HIS A 248 -14.94 -0.91 -25.81
C HIS A 248 -15.01 -0.68 -24.30
N GLU A 249 -14.74 0.52 -23.82
CA GLU A 249 -14.89 0.91 -22.41
C GLU A 249 -16.35 0.94 -21.93
N ALA A 250 -17.32 0.95 -22.85
CA ALA A 250 -18.75 0.86 -22.54
C ALA A 250 -19.19 -0.53 -22.01
N GLY A 251 -18.33 -1.56 -22.15
CA GLY A 251 -18.53 -2.91 -21.63
C GLY A 251 -19.37 -3.85 -22.52
N GLU A 252 -19.21 -5.16 -22.31
CA GLU A 252 -19.91 -6.25 -23.03
C GLU A 252 -19.68 -6.31 -24.56
N THR A 253 -18.56 -5.80 -25.06
CA THR A 253 -18.22 -5.89 -26.48
C THR A 253 -17.70 -7.28 -26.87
N ASP A 254 -18.05 -7.75 -28.07
CA ASP A 254 -17.58 -8.97 -28.75
C ASP A 254 -17.46 -8.69 -30.27
N PHE A 255 -16.27 -8.25 -30.68
CA PHE A 255 -16.00 -7.68 -32.01
C PHE A 255 -14.92 -8.50 -32.71
N ILE A 256 -15.22 -9.00 -33.91
CA ILE A 256 -14.25 -9.72 -34.75
C ILE A 256 -14.18 -9.12 -36.15
N PHE A 257 -12.99 -8.78 -36.61
CA PHE A 257 -12.77 -8.13 -37.91
C PHE A 257 -11.33 -8.32 -38.41
N PRO A 258 -11.04 -8.07 -39.70
CA PRO A 258 -9.72 -8.24 -40.28
C PRO A 258 -8.73 -7.23 -39.68
N GLY A 259 -7.54 -7.70 -39.32
CA GLY A 259 -6.52 -6.86 -38.73
C GLY A 259 -5.25 -7.63 -38.40
N GLY A 260 -4.09 -7.00 -38.62
CA GLY A 260 -2.77 -7.63 -38.50
C GLY A 260 -1.99 -7.26 -37.24
N SER A 261 -2.54 -6.41 -36.37
CA SER A 261 -1.82 -5.88 -35.20
C SER A 261 -2.75 -5.63 -34.03
N ILE A 262 -2.28 -5.94 -32.82
CA ILE A 262 -2.98 -5.58 -31.58
C ILE A 262 -3.12 -4.04 -31.52
N PRO A 263 -4.30 -3.50 -31.16
CA PRO A 263 -4.50 -2.06 -31.03
C PRO A 263 -3.49 -1.41 -30.06
N ARG A 264 -2.90 -0.28 -30.46
CA ARG A 264 -1.85 0.41 -29.69
C ARG A 264 -2.28 0.92 -28.31
N TRP A 265 -3.57 1.06 -28.05
CA TRP A 265 -4.10 1.47 -26.75
C TRP A 265 -4.23 0.30 -25.76
N LEU A 266 -3.94 -0.94 -26.19
CA LEU A 266 -3.79 -2.07 -25.27
C LEU A 266 -2.36 -2.13 -24.76
N ASP A 267 -2.24 -2.24 -23.45
CA ASP A 267 -1.03 -1.88 -22.74
C ASP A 267 -0.07 -3.03 -22.47
N LYS A 268 -0.60 -4.26 -22.40
CA LYS A 268 0.20 -5.47 -22.26
C LYS A 268 -0.07 -6.37 -23.44
N GLU A 269 0.98 -6.68 -24.19
CA GLU A 269 0.96 -7.63 -25.29
C GLU A 269 1.77 -8.89 -24.92
N SER A 270 1.33 -10.04 -25.40
CA SER A 270 2.10 -11.29 -25.36
C SER A 270 2.32 -11.77 -26.78
N ARG A 271 3.54 -12.28 -27.08
CA ARG A 271 3.88 -12.87 -28.39
C ARG A 271 3.48 -14.35 -28.49
N GLY A 272 2.40 -14.74 -27.80
CA GLY A 272 1.99 -16.13 -27.70
C GLY A 272 0.54 -16.29 -27.23
N PRO A 273 0.08 -17.53 -27.01
CA PRO A 273 -1.32 -17.85 -26.73
C PRO A 273 -1.72 -17.61 -25.27
N SER A 274 -0.93 -16.88 -24.49
CA SER A 274 -1.11 -16.72 -23.04
C SER A 274 -0.82 -15.30 -22.57
N ILE A 275 -1.70 -14.75 -21.75
CA ILE A 275 -1.52 -13.47 -21.06
C ILE A 275 -1.96 -13.56 -19.61
N SER A 276 -1.24 -12.87 -18.71
CA SER A 276 -1.54 -12.90 -17.28
C SER A 276 -1.68 -11.51 -16.67
N PHE A 277 -2.45 -11.39 -15.59
CA PHE A 277 -2.59 -10.16 -14.81
C PHE A 277 -3.04 -10.46 -13.37
N TRP A 278 -2.98 -9.48 -12.50
CA TRP A 278 -3.43 -9.60 -11.10
C TRP A 278 -4.63 -8.70 -10.86
N PHE A 279 -5.56 -9.16 -10.01
CA PHE A 279 -6.68 -8.35 -9.55
C PHE A 279 -7.02 -8.63 -8.08
N ARG A 280 -7.75 -7.70 -7.45
CA ARG A 280 -8.25 -7.81 -6.07
C ARG A 280 -9.72 -7.39 -6.04
N ASN A 281 -10.50 -8.03 -5.17
CA ASN A 281 -11.94 -7.82 -5.01
C ASN A 281 -12.75 -8.23 -6.24
N GLU A 282 -13.00 -7.31 -7.16
CA GLU A 282 -13.81 -7.57 -8.36
C GLU A 282 -12.92 -7.90 -9.56
N PHE A 283 -13.33 -8.90 -10.33
CA PHE A 283 -12.70 -9.22 -11.59
C PHE A 283 -12.82 -8.00 -12.51
N PRO A 284 -11.74 -7.50 -13.13
CA PRO A 284 -11.74 -6.16 -13.73
C PRO A 284 -12.46 -6.16 -15.09
N PRO A 285 -13.25 -5.11 -15.43
CA PRO A 285 -13.84 -4.94 -16.76
C PRO A 285 -12.72 -4.61 -17.71
N LYS A 286 -12.23 -5.64 -18.40
CA LYS A 286 -11.05 -5.54 -19.25
C LYS A 286 -11.38 -6.12 -20.61
N VAL A 287 -10.99 -5.36 -21.61
CA VAL A 287 -11.02 -5.77 -23.00
C VAL A 287 -9.79 -6.65 -23.24
N LEU A 288 -10.05 -7.86 -23.72
CA LEU A 288 -9.03 -8.76 -24.23
C LEU A 288 -8.99 -8.66 -25.75
N CYS A 289 -7.79 -8.53 -26.30
CA CYS A 289 -7.57 -8.66 -27.73
C CYS A 289 -6.86 -9.97 -28.04
N LEU A 290 -7.33 -10.67 -29.08
CA LEU A 290 -6.62 -11.78 -29.70
C LEU A 290 -6.23 -11.40 -31.12
N LEU A 291 -4.98 -11.64 -31.47
CA LEU A 291 -4.53 -11.61 -32.86
C LEU A 291 -4.50 -13.04 -33.41
N ILE A 292 -5.39 -13.32 -34.35
CA ILE A 292 -5.68 -14.65 -34.87
C ILE A 292 -5.11 -14.76 -36.29
N ALA A 293 -4.30 -15.78 -36.53
CA ALA A 293 -3.71 -16.13 -37.82
C ALA A 293 -4.70 -16.90 -38.72
N PRO A 294 -4.55 -16.81 -40.05
CA PRO A 294 -5.29 -17.66 -40.98
C PRO A 294 -4.91 -19.13 -40.80
N GLU A 295 -5.87 -20.01 -41.07
CA GLU A 295 -5.67 -21.46 -40.91
C GLU A 295 -5.37 -22.14 -42.25
N PRO A 296 -4.35 -23.02 -42.33
CA PRO A 296 -3.95 -23.64 -43.60
C PRO A 296 -4.63 -24.98 -43.96
N VAL A 297 -5.59 -25.52 -43.18
CA VAL A 297 -6.11 -26.90 -43.40
C VAL A 297 -7.63 -27.03 -43.18
N ASP A 298 -8.25 -27.92 -43.97
CA ASP A 298 -9.69 -28.28 -44.03
C ASP A 298 -10.27 -28.90 -42.72
N ILE A 299 -10.25 -28.20 -41.59
CA ILE A 299 -10.87 -28.66 -40.33
C ILE A 299 -11.78 -27.54 -39.77
N THR A 300 -12.99 -27.91 -39.37
CA THR A 300 -13.93 -26.99 -38.69
C THR A 300 -13.39 -26.63 -37.31
N VAL A 301 -13.02 -25.37 -37.10
CA VAL A 301 -12.52 -24.88 -35.81
C VAL A 301 -13.68 -24.46 -34.92
N GLU A 302 -13.87 -25.16 -33.82
CA GLU A 302 -14.49 -24.55 -32.65
C GLU A 302 -13.46 -23.56 -32.10
N PHE A 303 -13.78 -22.25 -32.06
CA PHE A 303 -13.00 -21.30 -31.26
C PHE A 303 -13.20 -21.68 -29.80
N ASN A 304 -12.36 -22.62 -29.37
CA ASN A 304 -12.37 -23.17 -28.03
C ASN A 304 -12.23 -22.04 -27.03
N THR A 305 -12.93 -22.18 -25.92
CA THR A 305 -12.91 -21.22 -24.83
C THR A 305 -11.53 -21.10 -24.22
N PRO A 306 -11.07 -19.88 -23.89
CA PRO A 306 -9.78 -19.70 -23.25
C PRO A 306 -9.70 -20.49 -21.94
N VAL A 307 -8.63 -21.24 -21.73
CA VAL A 307 -8.34 -21.81 -20.41
C VAL A 307 -7.97 -20.66 -19.48
N VAL A 308 -8.75 -20.46 -18.42
CA VAL A 308 -8.45 -19.46 -17.40
C VAL A 308 -7.92 -20.14 -16.16
N LEU A 309 -6.70 -19.81 -15.76
CA LEU A 309 -6.10 -20.25 -14.51
C LEU A 309 -6.17 -19.12 -13.50
N ILE A 310 -6.63 -19.44 -12.29
CA ILE A 310 -6.64 -18.53 -11.14
C ILE A 310 -5.73 -19.09 -10.07
N ASN A 311 -4.67 -18.35 -9.73
CA ASN A 311 -3.60 -18.80 -8.84
C ASN A 311 -3.05 -20.18 -9.26
N GLY A 312 -2.93 -20.40 -10.58
CA GLY A 312 -2.46 -21.67 -11.17
C GLY A 312 -3.50 -22.80 -11.21
N LYS A 313 -4.74 -22.58 -10.76
CA LYS A 313 -5.83 -23.57 -10.86
C LYS A 313 -6.71 -23.30 -12.07
N VAL A 314 -6.83 -24.29 -12.95
CA VAL A 314 -7.75 -24.25 -14.09
C VAL A 314 -9.18 -24.06 -13.60
N GLN A 315 -9.87 -23.08 -14.18
CA GLN A 315 -11.28 -22.83 -13.93
C GLN A 315 -12.12 -23.57 -14.97
N GLU A 316 -12.88 -24.57 -14.55
CA GLU A 316 -13.85 -25.25 -15.42
C GLU A 316 -15.12 -24.41 -15.57
N TYR A 317 -15.43 -24.05 -16.81
CA TYR A 317 -16.68 -23.40 -17.18
C TYR A 317 -17.20 -23.93 -18.51
N ARG A 318 -18.53 -23.94 -18.67
CA ARG A 318 -19.19 -24.29 -19.94
C ARG A 318 -19.53 -23.00 -20.67
N TRP A 319 -19.03 -22.85 -21.87
CA TRP A 319 -19.40 -21.76 -22.75
C TRP A 319 -20.56 -22.19 -23.63
N ASN A 320 -21.73 -21.63 -23.36
CA ASN A 320 -22.87 -21.78 -24.23
C ASN A 320 -22.81 -20.69 -25.31
N SER A 321 -21.86 -20.75 -26.25
CA SER A 321 -22.09 -20.06 -27.52
C SER A 321 -22.93 -20.96 -28.39
N MET A 322 -24.13 -20.46 -28.67
CA MET A 322 -25.02 -20.88 -29.74
C MET A 322 -24.21 -21.35 -30.96
N GLU A 323 -24.50 -22.56 -31.44
CA GLU A 323 -23.96 -23.19 -32.64
C GLU A 323 -23.81 -22.15 -33.76
N ARG A 324 -22.58 -21.68 -33.99
CA ARG A 324 -22.23 -20.90 -35.17
C ARG A 324 -21.49 -21.85 -36.08
N GLU A 325 -22.02 -22.11 -37.28
CA GLU A 325 -21.26 -22.78 -38.34
C GLU A 325 -19.95 -22.00 -38.55
N VAL A 326 -18.82 -22.53 -38.06
CA VAL A 326 -17.52 -21.88 -38.21
C VAL A 326 -16.90 -22.36 -39.52
N ARG A 327 -16.78 -21.44 -40.48
CA ARG A 327 -15.91 -21.60 -41.65
C ARG A 327 -14.53 -20.99 -41.34
N MET A 328 -13.53 -21.48 -42.06
CA MET A 328 -12.11 -21.11 -41.93
C MET A 328 -11.88 -19.62 -42.11
N LEU A 329 -11.03 -19.03 -41.26
CA LEU A 329 -10.54 -17.66 -41.48
C LEU A 329 -9.43 -17.68 -42.54
N GLU A 330 -9.62 -16.88 -43.59
CA GLU A 330 -8.74 -16.81 -44.76
C GLU A 330 -7.66 -15.71 -44.62
N SER A 331 -7.74 -14.87 -43.59
CA SER A 331 -6.79 -13.78 -43.30
C SER A 331 -6.57 -13.56 -41.79
N ASP A 332 -5.63 -12.67 -41.42
CA ASP A 332 -5.42 -12.26 -40.03
C ASP A 332 -6.65 -11.48 -39.50
N HIS A 333 -7.05 -11.79 -38.27
CA HIS A 333 -8.19 -11.17 -37.60
C HIS A 333 -7.85 -10.69 -36.19
N ILE A 334 -8.52 -9.61 -35.79
CA ILE A 334 -8.56 -9.10 -34.43
C ILE A 334 -9.88 -9.53 -33.80
N HIS A 335 -9.82 -10.13 -32.61
CA HIS A 335 -10.98 -10.40 -31.77
C HIS A 335 -10.85 -9.60 -30.47
N LEU A 336 -11.70 -8.58 -30.30
CA LEU A 336 -11.81 -7.75 -29.11
C LEU A 336 -13.05 -8.17 -28.33
N PHE A 337 -12.89 -8.61 -27.09
CA PHE A 337 -14.03 -8.93 -26.24
C PHE A 337 -13.80 -8.62 -24.77
N ASP A 338 -14.89 -8.32 -24.07
CA ASP A 338 -14.87 -8.05 -22.63
C ASP A 338 -14.79 -9.35 -21.82
N LEU A 339 -13.80 -9.43 -20.93
CA LEU A 339 -13.64 -10.57 -20.03
C LEU A 339 -14.84 -10.74 -19.07
N HIS A 340 -15.68 -9.73 -18.86
CA HIS A 340 -16.92 -9.82 -18.07
C HIS A 340 -17.96 -10.75 -18.67
N VAL A 341 -17.89 -11.00 -19.99
CA VAL A 341 -18.79 -11.90 -20.71
C VAL A 341 -18.43 -13.37 -20.44
N LEU A 342 -17.26 -13.63 -19.82
CA LEU A 342 -16.83 -14.99 -19.56
C LEU A 342 -17.70 -15.68 -18.47
N PRO A 343 -18.27 -16.88 -18.73
CA PRO A 343 -19.23 -17.57 -17.86
C PRO A 343 -18.75 -17.88 -16.44
N PHE A 344 -17.43 -17.82 -16.17
CA PHE A 344 -16.87 -18.13 -14.86
C PHE A 344 -16.97 -16.98 -13.85
N ARG A 345 -17.42 -15.78 -14.25
CA ARG A 345 -17.59 -14.61 -13.34
C ARG A 345 -18.41 -14.95 -12.09
N TYR A 346 -19.54 -15.64 -12.27
CA TYR A 346 -20.42 -16.01 -11.15
C TYR A 346 -19.75 -17.01 -10.18
N LYS A 347 -18.98 -17.95 -10.72
CA LYS A 347 -18.21 -18.93 -9.93
C LYS A 347 -17.06 -18.26 -9.15
N LEU A 348 -16.45 -17.22 -9.72
CA LEU A 348 -15.35 -16.44 -9.16
C LEU A 348 -15.75 -15.64 -7.90
N MET A 349 -17.00 -15.16 -7.86
CA MET A 349 -17.57 -14.43 -6.72
C MET A 349 -17.95 -15.35 -5.56
N GLU A 350 -18.28 -16.63 -5.82
CA GLU A 350 -18.64 -17.61 -4.79
C GLU A 350 -17.43 -18.31 -4.13
N MET A 351 -16.28 -18.37 -4.80
CA MET A 351 -15.18 -19.28 -4.43
C MET A 351 -14.06 -18.69 -3.56
N TYR A 352 -14.03 -17.38 -3.29
CA TYR A 352 -12.84 -16.75 -2.72
C TYR A 352 -13.11 -15.63 -1.72
N SER A 353 -12.31 -15.61 -0.66
CA SER A 353 -12.28 -14.63 0.43
C SER A 353 -12.12 -13.19 -0.08
N GLU A 354 -12.88 -12.26 0.51
CA GLU A 354 -12.66 -10.83 0.33
C GLU A 354 -11.22 -10.47 0.71
N ASN A 355 -10.57 -9.63 -0.10
CA ASN A 355 -9.21 -9.06 0.08
C ASN A 355 -7.98 -9.83 -0.42
N GLU A 356 -8.07 -11.04 -0.97
CA GLU A 356 -6.89 -11.71 -1.56
C GLU A 356 -6.63 -11.28 -3.02
N TRP A 357 -5.36 -11.02 -3.38
CA TRP A 357 -4.96 -10.86 -4.78
C TRP A 357 -4.99 -12.21 -5.51
N LYS A 358 -5.51 -12.18 -6.72
CA LYS A 358 -5.63 -13.35 -7.59
C LYS A 358 -4.81 -13.13 -8.85
N HIS A 359 -3.90 -14.05 -9.14
CA HIS A 359 -3.22 -14.17 -10.43
C HIS A 359 -4.19 -14.80 -11.41
N VAL A 360 -4.48 -14.11 -12.51
CA VAL A 360 -5.26 -14.64 -13.62
C VAL A 360 -4.30 -14.86 -14.77
N GLU A 361 -4.31 -16.06 -15.31
CA GLU A 361 -3.65 -16.39 -16.56
C GLU A 361 -4.73 -16.88 -17.53
N ILE A 362 -4.82 -16.23 -18.68
CA ILE A 362 -5.71 -16.61 -19.77
C ILE A 362 -4.81 -17.22 -20.83
N THR A 363 -5.02 -18.50 -21.13
CA THR A 363 -4.22 -19.23 -22.10
C THR A 363 -5.10 -20.06 -23.01
N TYR A 364 -4.69 -20.20 -24.26
CA TYR A 364 -5.28 -21.16 -25.18
C TYR A 364 -4.45 -22.46 -25.24
N GLN A 365 -3.37 -22.55 -24.46
CA GLN A 365 -2.42 -23.66 -24.46
C GLN A 365 -3.10 -25.01 -24.17
N GLY A 366 -2.84 -26.02 -25.01
CA GLY A 366 -3.46 -27.35 -24.92
C GLY A 366 -4.69 -27.54 -25.82
N LEU A 367 -5.12 -26.50 -26.53
CA LEU A 367 -6.14 -26.60 -27.58
C LEU A 367 -5.48 -26.91 -28.93
N ILE A 368 -6.22 -27.59 -29.83
CA ILE A 368 -5.72 -28.10 -31.12
C ILE A 368 -5.06 -26.98 -31.99
N HIS A 369 -5.41 -25.71 -31.77
CA HIS A 369 -5.07 -24.58 -32.66
C HIS A 369 -4.27 -23.44 -31.99
N THR A 370 -3.53 -23.70 -30.91
CA THR A 370 -2.69 -22.68 -30.22
C THR A 370 -1.70 -21.96 -31.13
N SER A 371 -1.29 -22.59 -32.23
CA SER A 371 -0.40 -22.03 -33.24
C SER A 371 -1.01 -20.88 -34.04
N LEU A 372 -2.33 -20.67 -33.97
CA LEU A 372 -3.01 -19.59 -34.67
C LEU A 372 -3.00 -18.27 -33.89
N ILE A 373 -2.74 -18.25 -32.57
CA ILE A 373 -2.72 -17.00 -31.80
C ILE A 373 -1.32 -16.38 -31.90
N LYS A 374 -1.21 -15.31 -32.69
CA LYS A 374 0.03 -14.54 -32.88
C LYS A 374 0.33 -13.63 -31.69
N GLY A 375 -0.68 -13.26 -30.92
CA GLY A 375 -0.52 -12.53 -29.66
C GLY A 375 -1.82 -12.16 -28.99
N MET A 376 -1.72 -11.72 -27.73
CA MET A 376 -2.85 -11.24 -26.92
C MET A 376 -2.57 -9.88 -26.31
N GLY A 377 -3.58 -9.01 -26.18
CA GLY A 377 -3.51 -7.67 -25.59
C GLY A 377 -4.46 -7.46 -24.41
N ILE A 378 -4.08 -6.72 -23.35
CA ILE A 378 -4.98 -6.30 -22.26
C ILE A 378 -4.71 -4.87 -21.78
N HIS A 379 -5.76 -4.15 -21.37
CA HIS A 379 -5.73 -2.75 -20.88
C HIS A 379 -5.12 -2.58 -19.45
N LYS A 380 -4.36 -1.49 -19.23
CA LYS A 380 -3.44 -1.24 -18.09
C LYS A 380 -4.12 -1.08 -16.73
N LEU A 381 -3.32 -1.27 -15.68
CA LEU A 381 -3.62 -0.90 -14.28
C LEU A 381 -3.01 0.49 -13.94
N GLU A 382 -3.12 1.48 -14.82
CA GLU A 382 -2.42 2.77 -14.67
C GLU A 382 -2.77 3.55 -13.40
N ASN A 383 -3.98 3.36 -12.87
CA ASN A 383 -4.42 4.03 -11.65
C ASN A 383 -3.99 3.30 -10.35
N LEU A 384 -3.27 2.17 -10.46
CA LEU A 384 -2.91 1.39 -9.29
C LEU A 384 -1.75 2.02 -8.52
N THR A 385 -2.07 2.64 -7.39
CA THR A 385 -1.11 3.28 -6.47
C THR A 385 -0.75 2.41 -5.28
N GLU A 386 -1.57 1.41 -4.95
CA GLU A 386 -1.34 0.52 -3.81
C GLU A 386 -1.58 -0.96 -4.18
N LEU A 387 -0.63 -1.81 -3.81
CA LEU A 387 -0.63 -3.25 -4.05
C LEU A 387 -0.29 -3.96 -2.73
N ASN A 388 -1.20 -4.77 -2.21
CA ASN A 388 -1.08 -5.39 -0.88
C ASN A 388 -1.40 -6.89 -0.92
N PHE A 389 -0.36 -7.72 -0.84
CA PHE A 389 -0.37 -9.18 -0.73
C PHE A 389 -0.16 -9.71 0.69
N ASP A 390 -0.39 -8.90 1.73
CA ASP A 390 -0.14 -9.32 3.10
C ASP A 390 -0.89 -10.63 3.41
N ASN A 391 -0.20 -11.54 4.10
CA ASN A 391 -0.71 -12.84 4.53
C ASN A 391 -1.05 -13.84 3.41
N CYS A 392 -0.61 -13.62 2.16
CA CYS A 392 -0.78 -14.56 1.06
C CYS A 392 0.06 -15.85 1.28
N GLN A 393 -0.56 -16.89 1.84
CA GLN A 393 0.13 -18.13 2.21
C GLN A 393 0.53 -19.04 1.03
N LEU A 394 -0.07 -18.84 -0.15
CA LEU A 394 0.23 -19.62 -1.36
C LEU A 394 1.22 -18.93 -2.30
N LEU A 395 1.53 -17.65 -2.07
CA LEU A 395 2.42 -16.88 -2.93
C LEU A 395 3.87 -17.35 -2.74
N THR A 396 4.43 -18.00 -3.76
CA THR A 396 5.80 -18.53 -3.73
C THR A 396 6.82 -17.63 -4.39
N ARG A 397 6.38 -16.79 -5.34
CA ARG A 397 7.21 -15.82 -6.05
C ARG A 397 6.42 -14.54 -6.34
N MET A 398 7.04 -13.38 -6.15
CA MET A 398 6.50 -12.13 -6.71
C MET A 398 6.90 -12.04 -8.18
N PRO A 399 5.96 -11.70 -9.08
CA PRO A 399 6.24 -11.56 -10.51
C PRO A 399 6.80 -10.17 -10.84
N ASP A 400 7.13 -9.98 -12.12
CA ASP A 400 7.45 -8.68 -12.70
C ASP A 400 6.31 -7.66 -12.50
N VAL A 401 6.66 -6.47 -12.02
CA VAL A 401 5.77 -5.32 -11.78
C VAL A 401 6.27 -4.04 -12.46
N SER A 402 7.20 -4.14 -13.41
CA SER A 402 7.75 -3.00 -14.16
C SER A 402 6.67 -2.12 -14.79
N ASP A 403 5.53 -2.71 -15.15
CA ASP A 403 4.36 -2.06 -15.75
C ASP A 403 3.42 -1.35 -14.74
N LEU A 404 3.81 -1.23 -13.47
CA LEU A 404 3.07 -0.48 -12.43
C LEU A 404 3.78 0.85 -12.09
N PRO A 405 3.91 1.81 -13.04
CA PRO A 405 4.75 3.00 -12.87
C PRO A 405 4.24 3.98 -11.81
N ASN A 406 2.96 3.86 -11.43
CA ASN A 406 2.29 4.72 -10.45
C ASN A 406 2.20 4.10 -9.05
N LEU A 407 2.82 2.93 -8.83
CA LEU A 407 2.74 2.25 -7.55
C LEU A 407 3.50 3.01 -6.47
N GLU A 408 2.78 3.47 -5.44
CA GLU A 408 3.32 4.17 -4.28
C GLU A 408 3.49 3.25 -3.06
N LYS A 409 2.68 2.21 -2.94
CA LYS A 409 2.76 1.26 -1.81
C LYS A 409 2.72 -0.18 -2.30
N LEU A 410 3.70 -0.97 -1.89
CA LEU A 410 3.77 -2.40 -2.10
C LEU A 410 3.96 -3.13 -0.76
N SER A 411 3.05 -4.05 -0.46
CA SER A 411 3.05 -4.83 0.78
C SER A 411 2.91 -6.30 0.47
N PHE A 412 3.73 -7.14 1.11
CA PHE A 412 3.64 -8.59 1.12
C PHE A 412 4.13 -9.13 2.48
N ASP A 413 3.74 -8.46 3.56
CA ASP A 413 4.02 -8.87 4.94
C ASP A 413 3.41 -10.26 5.19
N LEU A 414 4.08 -11.12 5.96
CA LEU A 414 3.61 -12.43 6.41
C LEU A 414 3.31 -13.45 5.29
N CYS A 415 3.87 -13.25 4.09
CA CYS A 415 3.89 -14.24 3.00
C CYS A 415 4.90 -15.36 3.30
N LYS A 416 4.53 -16.30 4.18
CA LYS A 416 5.43 -17.35 4.70
C LYS A 416 5.96 -18.31 3.63
N SER A 417 5.26 -18.44 2.50
CA SER A 417 5.66 -19.30 1.38
C SER A 417 6.51 -18.61 0.32
N LEU A 418 6.68 -17.29 0.40
CA LEU A 418 7.40 -16.50 -0.59
C LEU A 418 8.90 -16.81 -0.54
N ILE A 419 9.47 -17.24 -1.67
CA ILE A 419 10.87 -17.68 -1.78
C ILE A 419 11.72 -16.62 -2.49
N ALA A 420 11.15 -15.96 -3.50
CA ALA A 420 11.85 -14.98 -4.34
C ALA A 420 10.94 -13.82 -4.73
N VAL A 421 11.57 -12.68 -4.98
CA VAL A 421 10.93 -11.43 -5.40
C VAL A 421 11.61 -10.96 -6.68
N ASP A 422 10.83 -10.58 -7.69
CA ASP A 422 11.35 -10.12 -8.98
C ASP A 422 12.11 -8.79 -8.87
N ASP A 423 13.12 -8.61 -9.72
CA ASP A 423 14.02 -7.45 -9.70
C ASP A 423 13.31 -6.14 -10.05
N SER A 424 12.24 -6.18 -10.84
CA SER A 424 11.43 -5.00 -11.21
C SER A 424 10.95 -4.19 -10.01
N ILE A 425 10.66 -4.83 -8.87
CA ILE A 425 10.24 -4.16 -7.62
C ILE A 425 11.30 -3.17 -7.14
N GLY A 426 12.57 -3.46 -7.39
CA GLY A 426 13.72 -2.63 -7.03
C GLY A 426 13.84 -1.32 -7.78
N PHE A 427 13.08 -1.13 -8.88
CA PHE A 427 13.21 0.01 -9.79
C PHE A 427 11.92 0.85 -9.92
N LEU A 428 10.98 0.69 -8.99
CA LEU A 428 9.72 1.44 -8.95
C LEU A 428 9.92 2.87 -8.41
N ASN A 429 10.17 3.82 -9.31
CA ASN A 429 10.57 5.20 -8.97
C ASN A 429 9.58 5.98 -8.06
N LYS A 430 8.28 5.66 -8.10
CA LYS A 430 7.24 6.32 -7.28
C LYS A 430 6.94 5.57 -5.96
N LEU A 431 7.58 4.42 -5.73
CA LEU A 431 7.31 3.59 -4.56
C LEU A 431 7.81 4.27 -3.28
N LYS A 432 6.88 4.64 -2.40
CA LYS A 432 7.13 5.27 -1.10
C LYS A 432 7.23 4.25 0.03
N ILE A 433 6.46 3.16 -0.05
CA ILE A 433 6.37 2.15 1.02
C ILE A 433 6.55 0.74 0.45
N LEU A 434 7.56 0.01 0.95
CA LEU A 434 7.81 -1.39 0.64
C LEU A 434 7.82 -2.22 1.94
N LYS A 435 6.88 -3.15 2.08
CA LYS A 435 6.77 -4.02 3.26
C LYS A 435 6.86 -5.50 2.90
N ALA A 436 7.74 -6.22 3.58
CA ALA A 436 8.04 -7.62 3.36
C ALA A 436 8.33 -8.36 4.68
N ARG A 437 7.79 -7.88 5.82
CA ARG A 437 8.08 -8.44 7.15
C ARG A 437 7.58 -9.86 7.27
N GLY A 438 8.34 -10.72 7.93
CA GLY A 438 7.87 -12.07 8.27
C GLY A 438 7.73 -13.00 7.06
N CYS A 439 8.38 -12.70 5.94
CA CYS A 439 8.51 -13.62 4.81
C CYS A 439 9.56 -14.70 5.14
N THR A 440 9.16 -15.71 5.91
CA THR A 440 10.10 -16.64 6.57
C THR A 440 10.92 -17.51 5.61
N LYS A 441 10.45 -17.76 4.38
CA LYS A 441 11.16 -18.55 3.35
C LYS A 441 11.88 -17.70 2.30
N LEU A 442 11.80 -16.37 2.39
CA LEU A 442 12.38 -15.45 1.41
C LEU A 442 13.90 -15.51 1.51
N ARG A 443 14.57 -15.96 0.44
CA ARG A 443 16.02 -16.16 0.44
C ARG A 443 16.80 -14.97 -0.08
N ARG A 444 16.29 -14.33 -1.13
CA ARG A 444 16.90 -13.20 -1.83
C ARG A 444 15.90 -12.07 -1.98
N PHE A 445 16.39 -10.84 -1.82
CA PHE A 445 15.65 -9.62 -2.10
C PHE A 445 16.29 -8.92 -3.31
N PRO A 446 15.50 -8.29 -4.20
CA PRO A 446 16.05 -7.59 -5.36
C PRO A 446 16.94 -6.41 -4.95
N PRO A 447 17.91 -6.01 -5.81
CA PRO A 447 18.65 -4.78 -5.60
C PRO A 447 17.69 -3.57 -5.60
N LEU A 448 18.00 -2.53 -4.83
CA LEU A 448 17.11 -1.38 -4.64
C LEU A 448 17.69 -0.11 -5.26
N ASN A 449 16.89 0.51 -6.11
CA ASN A 449 17.08 1.85 -6.65
C ASN A 449 15.73 2.59 -6.61
N LEU A 450 15.30 2.92 -5.39
CA LEU A 450 13.96 3.45 -5.12
C LEU A 450 14.06 4.88 -4.56
N PRO A 451 14.22 5.92 -5.42
CA PRO A 451 14.50 7.28 -4.97
C PRO A 451 13.39 7.89 -4.10
N SER A 452 12.13 7.49 -4.31
CA SER A 452 10.97 7.95 -3.52
C SER A 452 10.72 7.15 -2.24
N LEU A 453 11.52 6.12 -1.94
CA LEU A 453 11.22 5.22 -0.82
C LEU A 453 11.38 5.95 0.51
N GLU A 454 10.30 6.00 1.29
CA GLU A 454 10.26 6.57 2.64
C GLU A 454 10.35 5.47 3.70
N LYS A 455 9.84 4.26 3.37
CA LYS A 455 9.68 3.18 4.35
C LYS A 455 9.95 1.81 3.78
N LEU A 456 11.02 1.18 4.27
CA LEU A 456 11.38 -0.22 4.01
C LEU A 456 11.15 -1.07 5.26
N LYS A 457 10.42 -2.18 5.15
CA LYS A 457 10.24 -3.14 6.25
C LYS A 457 10.65 -4.56 5.86
N LEU A 458 11.79 -5.02 6.36
CA LEU A 458 12.36 -6.35 6.09
C LEU A 458 12.51 -7.25 7.33
N SER A 459 12.04 -6.82 8.52
CA SER A 459 12.23 -7.58 9.76
C SER A 459 11.53 -8.96 9.75
N TYR A 460 12.04 -9.91 10.54
CA TYR A 460 11.50 -11.29 10.69
C TYR A 460 11.59 -12.18 9.44
N CYS A 461 12.47 -11.88 8.50
CA CYS A 461 12.76 -12.74 7.34
C CYS A 461 13.87 -13.74 7.69
N SER A 462 13.51 -14.86 8.31
CA SER A 462 14.45 -15.83 8.89
C SER A 462 15.39 -16.51 7.88
N SER A 463 15.01 -16.58 6.60
CA SER A 463 15.82 -17.20 5.53
C SER A 463 16.54 -16.21 4.62
N LEU A 464 16.43 -14.90 4.87
CA LEU A 464 17.02 -13.89 4.00
C LEU A 464 18.54 -13.88 4.16
N GLU A 465 19.26 -14.31 3.11
CA GLU A 465 20.70 -14.57 3.17
C GLU A 465 21.53 -13.30 3.29
N ASN A 466 21.15 -12.25 2.55
CA ASN A 466 21.87 -10.97 2.52
C ASN A 466 20.88 -9.79 2.53
N PHE A 467 21.32 -8.65 3.06
CA PHE A 467 20.60 -7.39 2.86
C PHE A 467 20.71 -6.96 1.39
N PRO A 468 19.66 -6.39 0.77
CA PRO A 468 19.71 -6.00 -0.64
C PRO A 468 20.78 -4.93 -0.92
N GLU A 469 21.41 -5.04 -2.08
CA GLU A 469 22.33 -4.01 -2.58
C GLU A 469 21.56 -2.73 -2.95
N ILE A 470 22.10 -1.57 -2.58
CA ILE A 470 21.49 -0.27 -2.89
C ILE A 470 22.25 0.36 -4.07
N LEU A 471 21.64 0.41 -5.25
CA LEU A 471 22.33 0.82 -6.49
C LEU A 471 22.32 2.34 -6.74
N GLY A 472 21.42 3.09 -6.10
CA GLY A 472 21.27 4.54 -6.30
C GLY A 472 21.03 5.30 -4.99
N ASN A 473 21.09 6.64 -5.05
CA ASN A 473 20.91 7.49 -3.87
C ASN A 473 19.46 7.50 -3.39
N MET A 474 19.23 6.98 -2.18
CA MET A 474 17.90 6.90 -1.57
C MET A 474 17.81 7.92 -0.41
N GLY A 475 17.43 9.15 -0.75
CA GLY A 475 17.43 10.29 0.16
C GLY A 475 16.20 10.43 1.08
N ASN A 476 15.15 9.63 0.86
CA ASN A 476 13.86 9.79 1.57
C ASN A 476 13.67 8.83 2.76
N ILE A 477 14.53 7.83 2.93
CA ILE A 477 14.47 6.91 4.08
C ILE A 477 15.16 7.56 5.27
N GLU A 478 14.38 8.04 6.25
CA GLU A 478 14.95 8.64 7.47
C GLU A 478 15.33 7.62 8.54
N LYS A 479 14.58 6.50 8.62
CA LYS A 479 14.69 5.53 9.71
C LYS A 479 14.58 4.10 9.19
N LEU A 480 15.49 3.24 9.61
CA LEU A 480 15.48 1.82 9.26
C LEU A 480 15.56 0.95 10.51
N LYS A 481 14.64 -0.02 10.60
CA LYS A 481 14.60 -1.01 11.68
C LYS A 481 14.79 -2.42 11.12
N LEU A 482 15.90 -3.04 11.48
CA LEU A 482 16.25 -4.41 11.11
C LEU A 482 16.25 -5.28 12.35
N SER A 483 15.38 -6.28 12.39
CA SER A 483 15.27 -7.17 13.54
C SER A 483 14.94 -8.58 13.07
N GLN A 484 15.48 -9.58 13.79
CA GLN A 484 15.21 -11.00 13.51
C GLN A 484 15.60 -11.41 12.08
N LEU A 485 16.83 -11.07 11.68
CA LEU A 485 17.46 -11.46 10.41
C LEU A 485 18.72 -12.30 10.69
N PRO A 486 18.56 -13.58 11.09
CA PRO A 486 19.66 -14.39 11.64
C PRO A 486 20.71 -14.80 10.60
N MET A 487 20.37 -14.82 9.31
CA MET A 487 21.28 -15.21 8.23
C MET A 487 22.15 -14.05 7.73
N ILE A 488 21.71 -12.80 7.91
CA ILE A 488 22.46 -11.61 7.50
C ILE A 488 23.62 -11.40 8.47
N LYS A 489 24.84 -11.51 7.95
CA LYS A 489 26.08 -11.37 8.74
C LYS A 489 26.75 -10.00 8.57
N GLU A 490 26.51 -9.32 7.47
CA GLU A 490 27.13 -8.04 7.16
C GLU A 490 26.14 -7.13 6.44
N LEU A 491 26.27 -5.83 6.68
CA LEU A 491 25.58 -4.81 5.88
C LEU A 491 26.48 -4.47 4.68
N PRO A 492 25.92 -4.38 3.46
CA PRO A 492 26.71 -4.14 2.25
C PRO A 492 27.32 -2.73 2.26
N VAL A 493 28.43 -2.52 1.54
CA VAL A 493 29.05 -1.18 1.40
C VAL A 493 28.09 -0.16 0.78
N SER A 494 27.18 -0.63 -0.08
CA SER A 494 26.12 0.19 -0.67
C SER A 494 25.14 0.80 0.33
N PHE A 495 25.19 0.43 1.62
CA PHE A 495 24.42 1.10 2.68
C PHE A 495 24.72 2.61 2.75
N GLN A 496 25.90 3.05 2.29
CA GLN A 496 26.26 4.46 2.14
C GLN A 496 25.33 5.26 1.20
N ASN A 497 24.65 4.58 0.29
CA ASN A 497 23.73 5.18 -0.68
C ASN A 497 22.36 5.53 -0.05
N LEU A 498 22.10 5.13 1.20
CA LEU A 498 20.96 5.60 2.00
C LEU A 498 21.22 7.01 2.54
N THR A 499 21.36 7.99 1.64
CA THR A 499 21.82 9.34 1.96
C THR A 499 20.90 10.10 2.91
N GLY A 500 19.62 9.72 3.01
CA GLY A 500 18.66 10.30 3.96
C GLY A 500 18.58 9.61 5.32
N LEU A 501 19.34 8.55 5.57
CA LEU A 501 19.19 7.73 6.77
C LEU A 501 19.81 8.38 8.00
N HIS A 502 18.97 8.85 8.91
CA HIS A 502 19.39 9.48 10.16
C HIS A 502 19.46 8.49 11.31
N ARG A 503 18.58 7.47 11.32
CA ARG A 503 18.47 6.51 12.43
C ARG A 503 18.45 5.06 11.98
N LEU A 504 19.35 4.26 12.54
CA LEU A 504 19.43 2.83 12.28
C LEU A 504 19.30 2.04 13.58
N PHE A 505 18.29 1.17 13.63
CA PHE A 505 18.12 0.18 14.70
C PHE A 505 18.37 -1.23 14.17
N VAL A 506 19.27 -1.97 14.80
CA VAL A 506 19.60 -3.37 14.45
C VAL A 506 19.48 -4.29 15.67
N ALA A 507 18.61 -5.30 15.58
CA ALA A 507 18.50 -6.38 16.56
C ALA A 507 18.65 -7.73 15.85
N CYS A 508 19.91 -8.06 15.53
CA CYS A 508 20.31 -9.27 14.82
C CYS A 508 21.42 -9.98 15.60
N ASP A 509 21.53 -11.29 15.42
CA ASP A 509 22.49 -12.13 16.16
C ASP A 509 23.96 -11.78 15.85
N PHE A 510 24.25 -11.26 14.66
CA PHE A 510 25.62 -10.99 14.23
C PHE A 510 25.68 -9.68 13.44
N ILE A 511 26.58 -8.76 13.81
CA ILE A 511 26.83 -7.52 13.06
C ILE A 511 28.33 -7.38 12.81
N ARG A 512 28.73 -7.53 11.55
CA ARG A 512 29.93 -6.90 11.02
C ARG A 512 29.56 -5.54 10.48
N LEU A 513 30.13 -4.50 11.07
CA LEU A 513 29.95 -3.13 10.62
C LEU A 513 31.21 -2.70 9.86
N ASN A 514 31.04 -2.31 8.60
CA ASN A 514 32.08 -1.62 7.86
C ASN A 514 32.07 -0.14 8.28
N SER A 515 33.24 0.46 8.51
CA SER A 515 33.35 1.90 8.78
C SER A 515 32.67 2.76 7.72
N LEU A 516 32.65 2.30 6.46
CA LEU A 516 31.99 2.97 5.33
C LEU A 516 30.45 2.91 5.40
N ALA A 517 29.87 2.00 6.20
CA ALA A 517 28.43 1.94 6.41
C ALA A 517 27.91 3.03 7.37
N LEU A 518 28.82 3.73 8.06
CA LEU A 518 28.51 4.91 8.87
C LEU A 518 28.42 6.12 7.94
N THR A 519 27.28 6.24 7.27
CA THR A 519 27.01 7.32 6.32
C THR A 519 27.17 8.69 7.02
N PRO A 520 27.58 9.76 6.32
CA PRO A 520 27.64 11.09 6.90
C PRO A 520 26.27 11.60 7.39
N SER A 521 25.16 11.02 6.95
CA SER A 521 23.82 11.38 7.41
C SER A 521 23.38 10.67 8.69
N LEU A 522 24.02 9.55 9.06
CA LEU A 522 23.63 8.77 10.21
C LEU A 522 24.03 9.48 11.51
N THR A 523 23.02 9.79 12.33
CA THR A 523 23.18 10.51 13.60
C THR A 523 22.91 9.62 14.81
N ASP A 524 22.01 8.64 14.67
CA ASP A 524 21.71 7.67 15.72
C ASP A 524 21.91 6.22 15.23
N PHE A 525 22.74 5.48 15.94
CA PHE A 525 22.94 4.04 15.74
C PHE A 525 22.61 3.28 17.03
N GLU A 526 21.65 2.36 16.92
CA GLU A 526 21.25 1.48 18.02
C GLU A 526 21.35 0.01 17.60
N ALA A 527 22.05 -0.78 18.41
CA ALA A 527 22.05 -2.23 18.31
C ALA A 527 21.68 -2.89 19.64
N TYR A 528 20.90 -3.97 19.57
CA TYR A 528 20.45 -4.72 20.73
C TYR A 528 20.67 -6.22 20.57
N GLY A 529 21.29 -6.84 21.56
CA GLY A 529 21.36 -8.31 21.67
C GLY A 529 22.33 -8.99 20.69
N CYS A 530 23.28 -8.25 20.10
CA CYS A 530 24.22 -8.80 19.12
C CYS A 530 25.19 -9.80 19.80
N LYS A 531 25.29 -11.03 19.29
CA LYS A 531 26.14 -12.10 19.86
C LYS A 531 27.60 -11.99 19.44
N GLU A 532 27.88 -11.37 18.30
CA GLU A 532 29.22 -11.07 17.82
C GLU A 532 29.26 -9.68 17.18
N TRP A 533 30.35 -8.94 17.45
CA TRP A 533 30.64 -7.63 16.88
C TRP A 533 32.04 -7.63 16.27
N LYS A 534 32.19 -7.12 15.04
CA LYS A 534 33.51 -6.89 14.42
C LYS A 534 33.50 -5.63 13.57
N TRP A 535 34.56 -4.84 13.69
CA TRP A 535 34.91 -3.79 12.73
C TRP A 535 35.48 -4.42 11.46
N VAL A 536 34.99 -4.02 10.30
CA VAL A 536 35.54 -4.45 9.00
C VAL A 536 36.28 -3.28 8.37
N ASN A 537 37.59 -3.45 8.17
CA ASN A 537 38.39 -2.52 7.38
C ASN A 537 38.12 -2.76 5.88
N PRO A 538 38.11 -1.71 5.04
CA PRO A 538 38.09 -1.87 3.59
C PRO A 538 39.26 -2.77 3.14
N LYS A 539 39.03 -3.63 2.14
CA LYS A 539 40.10 -4.50 1.61
C LYS A 539 41.12 -3.65 0.84
N ASP A 540 42.40 -4.06 0.88
CA ASP A 540 43.50 -3.40 0.17
C ASP A 540 43.16 -3.18 -1.32
N GLY A 541 43.11 -1.91 -1.74
CA GLY A 541 42.81 -1.51 -3.13
C GLY A 541 41.66 -0.51 -3.29
N GLU A 542 40.85 -0.27 -2.26
CA GLU A 542 39.87 0.82 -2.22
C GLU A 542 40.53 2.06 -1.60
N GLU A 543 40.72 3.13 -2.38
CA GLU A 543 41.29 4.40 -1.90
C GLU A 543 40.49 4.93 -0.70
N VAL A 544 41.03 4.75 0.50
CA VAL A 544 40.54 5.40 1.72
C VAL A 544 41.00 6.85 1.66
N GLY A 545 40.21 7.69 1.00
CA GLY A 545 40.25 9.13 1.25
C GLY A 545 40.18 9.37 2.76
N SER A 546 41.08 10.20 3.27
CA SER A 546 41.28 10.57 4.68
C SER A 546 40.10 10.25 5.60
N THR A 547 40.32 9.37 6.58
CA THR A 547 39.52 9.16 7.81
C THR A 547 38.27 10.04 7.91
N VAL A 548 37.19 9.63 7.22
CA VAL A 548 35.91 10.33 7.30
C VAL A 548 35.38 10.14 8.72
N SER A 549 35.41 11.20 9.52
CA SER A 549 34.77 11.21 10.84
C SER A 549 33.27 10.94 10.66
N SER A 550 32.72 10.02 11.44
CA SER A 550 31.28 9.79 11.46
C SER A 550 30.56 11.02 12.02
N ASN A 551 29.30 11.25 11.64
CA ASN A 551 28.43 12.29 12.21
C ASN A 551 27.52 11.75 13.33
N ILE A 552 27.87 10.59 13.89
CA ILE A 552 27.06 9.91 14.89
C ILE A 552 27.10 10.72 16.19
N LEU A 553 25.92 11.06 16.69
CA LEU A 553 25.74 11.73 17.97
C LEU A 553 25.33 10.72 19.07
N GLU A 554 24.54 9.72 18.70
CA GLU A 554 24.02 8.68 19.59
C GLU A 554 24.53 7.31 19.12
N PHE A 555 25.32 6.62 19.95
CA PHE A 555 25.81 5.28 19.64
C PHE A 555 25.50 4.33 20.80
N SER A 556 24.58 3.39 20.58
CA SER A 556 24.14 2.43 21.59
C SER A 556 24.33 0.99 21.13
N LEU A 557 25.05 0.20 21.92
CA LEU A 557 25.18 -1.25 21.84
C LEU A 557 24.73 -1.85 23.18
N THR A 558 23.43 -2.18 23.30
CA THR A 558 22.86 -2.68 24.55
C THR A 558 22.73 -4.20 24.52
N ALA A 559 23.20 -4.87 25.58
CA ALA A 559 23.16 -6.33 25.68
C ALA A 559 23.86 -7.06 24.51
N CYS A 560 24.86 -6.41 23.92
CA CYS A 560 25.73 -6.99 22.91
C CYS A 560 26.91 -7.69 23.59
N ASN A 561 27.33 -8.84 23.08
CA ASN A 561 28.48 -9.60 23.58
C ASN A 561 29.79 -8.97 23.10
N LEU A 562 30.04 -7.71 23.47
CA LEU A 562 31.27 -7.00 23.16
C LEU A 562 32.40 -7.53 24.04
N ASN A 563 33.56 -7.80 23.43
CA ASN A 563 34.82 -8.06 24.11
C ASN A 563 35.78 -6.86 23.91
N ASP A 564 37.01 -6.98 24.40
CA ASP A 564 37.98 -5.88 24.32
C ASP A 564 38.42 -5.55 22.88
N ASP A 565 38.26 -6.47 21.92
CA ASP A 565 38.55 -6.23 20.50
C ASP A 565 37.65 -5.14 19.89
N PHE A 566 36.52 -4.84 20.53
CA PHE A 566 35.67 -3.70 20.17
C PHE A 566 36.46 -2.38 20.15
N PHE A 567 37.47 -2.20 21.00
CA PHE A 567 38.26 -0.97 21.11
C PHE A 567 39.42 -0.89 20.10
N SER A 568 39.41 -1.71 19.04
CA SER A 568 40.37 -1.65 17.93
C SER A 568 40.13 -0.44 17.01
N ALA A 569 40.81 -0.37 15.86
CA ALA A 569 40.90 0.83 15.00
C ALA A 569 39.55 1.46 14.59
N GLY A 570 38.45 0.70 14.54
CA GLY A 570 37.12 1.25 14.22
C GLY A 570 36.52 2.12 15.33
N PHE A 571 36.91 1.92 16.60
CA PHE A 571 36.35 2.65 17.73
C PHE A 571 36.68 4.15 17.70
N THR A 572 37.86 4.53 17.21
CA THR A 572 38.30 5.94 17.18
C THR A 572 37.48 6.80 16.21
N GLN A 573 36.70 6.19 15.31
CA GLN A 573 35.80 6.89 14.39
C GLN A 573 34.55 7.47 15.08
N LEU A 574 34.31 7.09 16.34
CA LEU A 574 33.20 7.55 17.18
C LEU A 574 33.52 8.85 17.94
N GLY A 575 34.57 9.59 17.56
CA GLY A 575 35.02 10.80 18.28
C GLY A 575 33.98 11.93 18.38
N THR A 576 32.98 11.95 17.50
CA THR A 576 31.87 12.92 17.48
C THR A 576 30.68 12.54 18.36
N VAL A 577 30.66 11.32 18.90
CA VAL A 577 29.55 10.79 19.71
C VAL A 577 29.35 11.61 20.98
N LYS A 578 28.11 12.02 21.23
CA LYS A 578 27.69 12.72 22.46
C LYS A 578 27.24 11.75 23.53
N ASN A 579 26.64 10.64 23.14
CA ASN A 579 26.07 9.65 24.04
C ASN A 579 26.51 8.24 23.60
N LEU A 580 27.30 7.58 24.44
CA LEU A 580 27.83 6.25 24.20
C LEU A 580 27.23 5.27 25.23
N ASN A 581 26.44 4.31 24.75
CA ASN A 581 25.85 3.27 25.58
C ASN A 581 26.42 1.90 25.20
N LEU A 582 27.18 1.29 26.10
CA LEU A 582 27.76 -0.06 25.99
C LEU A 582 27.19 -1.00 27.07
N SER A 583 26.02 -0.69 27.62
CA SER A 583 25.46 -1.41 28.76
C SER A 583 25.22 -2.90 28.47
N ARG A 584 25.37 -3.73 29.52
CA ARG A 584 25.25 -5.19 29.49
C ARG A 584 26.23 -5.87 28.52
N SER A 585 27.44 -5.33 28.39
CA SER A 585 28.53 -5.89 27.58
C SER A 585 29.55 -6.68 28.41
N ASN A 586 30.43 -7.43 27.73
CA ASN A 586 31.46 -8.28 28.34
C ASN A 586 32.89 -7.68 28.31
N ILE A 587 33.01 -6.37 28.06
CA ILE A 587 34.27 -5.62 28.09
C ILE A 587 34.93 -5.68 29.47
N THR A 588 36.27 -5.73 29.49
CA THR A 588 37.06 -5.77 30.73
C THR A 588 37.70 -4.43 31.06
N PHE A 589 37.87 -3.52 30.09
CA PHE A 589 38.36 -2.17 30.33
C PHE A 589 37.69 -1.12 29.42
N LEU A 590 37.79 0.15 29.81
CA LEU A 590 37.58 1.28 28.91
C LEU A 590 38.95 1.80 28.42
N PRO A 591 39.15 2.03 27.11
CA PRO A 591 40.46 2.32 26.54
C PRO A 591 40.93 3.75 26.82
N GLY A 592 42.24 3.98 26.77
CA GLY A 592 42.83 5.31 26.97
C GLY A 592 42.46 6.31 25.87
N CYS A 593 42.22 5.86 24.65
CA CYS A 593 41.85 6.70 23.51
C CYS A 593 40.48 7.39 23.67
N ILE A 594 39.65 6.99 24.64
CA ILE A 594 38.38 7.66 24.94
C ILE A 594 38.58 9.11 25.43
N LYS A 595 39.81 9.49 25.82
CA LYS A 595 40.18 10.88 26.17
C LYS A 595 40.08 11.83 24.98
N GLU A 596 40.19 11.31 23.75
CA GLU A 596 40.08 12.09 22.51
C GLU A 596 38.61 12.38 22.13
N PHE A 597 37.63 11.85 22.87
CA PHE A 597 36.21 11.98 22.56
C PHE A 597 35.66 13.29 23.16
N HIS A 598 36.05 14.42 22.58
CA HIS A 598 35.72 15.75 23.12
C HIS A 598 34.22 16.08 23.12
N CYS A 599 33.41 15.39 22.32
CA CYS A 599 31.96 15.60 22.27
C CYS A 599 31.18 14.73 23.26
N LEU A 600 31.81 13.74 23.89
CA LEU A 600 31.14 12.72 24.69
C LEU A 600 30.70 13.27 26.06
N ASN A 601 29.38 13.42 26.21
CA ASN A 601 28.71 13.97 27.39
C ASN A 601 28.12 12.87 28.29
N TYR A 602 27.71 11.74 27.71
CA TYR A 602 27.10 10.62 28.43
C TYR A 602 27.74 9.28 28.10
N LEU A 603 28.21 8.56 29.12
CA LEU A 603 28.74 7.21 29.01
C LEU A 603 27.95 6.24 29.88
N ASN A 604 27.31 5.25 29.26
CA ASN A 604 26.56 4.21 29.95
C ASN A 604 27.23 2.84 29.76
N VAL A 605 27.79 2.29 30.83
CA VAL A 605 28.37 0.95 30.92
C VAL A 605 27.65 0.10 31.97
N ASN A 606 26.37 0.41 32.26
CA ASN A 606 25.57 -0.33 33.23
C ASN A 606 25.61 -1.84 32.98
N ARG A 607 25.76 -2.63 34.05
CA ARG A 607 25.77 -4.10 34.02
C ARG A 607 26.90 -4.71 33.18
N CYS A 608 27.97 -3.97 32.90
CA CYS A 608 29.22 -4.54 32.38
C CYS A 608 29.95 -5.27 33.51
N LYS A 609 29.48 -6.47 33.86
CA LYS A 609 29.92 -7.21 35.06
C LYS A 609 31.41 -7.56 35.07
N ARG A 610 32.06 -7.61 33.90
CA ARG A 610 33.50 -7.90 33.73
C ARG A 610 34.40 -6.67 33.69
N LEU A 611 33.84 -5.47 33.69
CA LEU A 611 34.61 -4.23 33.61
C LEU A 611 35.44 -4.03 34.88
N GLN A 612 36.77 -4.01 34.73
CA GLN A 612 37.77 -3.92 35.80
C GLN A 612 38.49 -2.57 35.80
N GLU A 613 38.87 -2.07 34.62
CA GLU A 613 39.72 -0.89 34.47
C GLU A 613 39.05 0.22 33.65
N ILE A 614 39.38 1.47 33.99
CA ILE A 614 39.04 2.66 33.21
C ILE A 614 40.35 3.39 32.92
N ARG A 615 40.88 3.28 31.70
CA ARG A 615 42.22 3.82 31.35
C ARG A 615 42.19 5.28 30.89
N GLY A 616 41.00 5.86 30.77
CA GLY A 616 40.80 7.24 30.40
C GLY A 616 39.35 7.65 30.55
N LEU A 617 39.11 8.96 30.64
CA LEU A 617 37.79 9.58 30.65
C LEU A 617 37.77 10.73 29.64
N PRO A 618 36.67 10.95 28.92
CA PRO A 618 36.49 12.12 28.09
C PRO A 618 36.52 13.42 28.91
N PRO A 619 37.07 14.52 28.37
CA PRO A 619 37.23 15.77 29.12
C PRO A 619 35.90 16.48 29.41
N ASN A 620 34.88 16.30 28.57
CA ASN A 620 33.56 16.94 28.70
C ASN A 620 32.48 15.98 29.24
N LEU A 621 32.88 14.86 29.85
CA LEU A 621 31.94 13.85 30.34
C LEU A 621 31.13 14.38 31.52
N LYS A 622 29.84 14.62 31.31
CA LYS A 622 28.91 15.09 32.35
C LYS A 622 28.24 13.95 33.09
N ARG A 623 27.90 12.86 32.39
CA ARG A 623 27.11 11.75 32.94
C ARG A 623 27.80 10.41 32.74
N LEU A 624 27.96 9.64 33.82
CA LEU A 624 28.52 8.28 33.79
C LEU A 624 27.63 7.30 34.55
N ARG A 625 27.27 6.19 33.91
CA ARG A 625 26.50 5.10 34.53
C ARG A 625 27.28 3.79 34.49
N ALA A 626 27.67 3.29 35.66
CA ALA A 626 28.35 2.01 35.84
C ALA A 626 27.66 1.14 36.90
N ILE A 627 26.33 1.19 36.94
CA ILE A 627 25.50 0.43 37.90
C ILE A 627 25.70 -1.06 37.67
N LYS A 628 25.95 -1.85 38.72
CA LYS A 628 26.27 -3.29 38.65
C LYS A 628 27.53 -3.64 37.84
N CYS A 629 28.53 -2.77 37.80
CA CYS A 629 29.87 -3.12 37.30
C CYS A 629 30.72 -3.78 38.40
N THR A 630 30.31 -4.97 38.85
CA THR A 630 30.80 -5.61 40.09
C THR A 630 32.30 -5.94 40.13
N SER A 631 32.98 -6.01 38.98
CA SER A 631 34.43 -6.26 38.89
C SER A 631 35.29 -5.00 38.89
N LEU A 632 34.70 -3.81 39.02
CA LEU A 632 35.44 -2.56 38.95
C LEU A 632 36.50 -2.49 40.06
N THR A 633 37.76 -2.28 39.69
CA THR A 633 38.87 -2.25 40.64
C THR A 633 38.82 -0.99 41.52
N SER A 634 39.46 -1.05 42.69
CA SER A 634 39.64 0.13 43.55
C SER A 634 40.39 1.25 42.85
N SER A 635 41.32 0.91 41.95
CA SER A 635 42.07 1.88 41.13
C SER A 635 41.12 2.61 40.16
N ALA A 636 40.29 1.88 39.41
CA ALA A 636 39.30 2.49 38.51
C ALA A 636 38.27 3.34 39.28
N SER A 637 37.82 2.87 40.44
CA SER A 637 36.92 3.64 41.31
C SER A 637 37.58 4.91 41.83
N SER A 638 38.87 4.86 42.21
CA SER A 638 39.63 6.03 42.66
C SER A 638 39.79 7.10 41.58
N MET A 639 39.90 6.69 40.31
CA MET A 639 39.91 7.63 39.18
C MET A 639 38.59 8.39 39.07
N LEU A 640 37.45 7.71 39.21
CA LEU A 640 36.12 8.34 39.20
C LEU A 640 35.89 9.24 40.42
N LEU A 641 36.59 9.00 41.53
CA LEU A 641 36.52 9.81 42.75
C LEU A 641 37.46 11.02 42.75
N ASN A 642 38.22 11.27 41.67
CA ASN A 642 39.13 12.40 41.61
C ASN A 642 38.36 13.74 41.64
N GLN A 643 38.68 14.60 42.63
CA GLN A 643 38.03 15.90 42.82
C GLN A 643 38.03 16.76 41.54
N GLN A 644 39.14 16.78 40.78
CA GLN A 644 39.28 17.64 39.60
C GLN A 644 38.26 17.32 38.50
N LEU A 645 37.77 16.09 38.41
CA LEU A 645 36.75 15.70 37.43
C LEU A 645 35.39 16.37 37.70
N HIS A 646 35.14 16.69 38.96
CA HIS A 646 33.85 17.21 39.43
C HIS A 646 33.87 18.73 39.63
N GLU A 647 35.03 19.36 39.46
CA GLU A 647 35.21 20.82 39.58
C GLU A 647 34.59 21.60 38.42
N ALA A 648 34.30 20.96 37.28
CA ALA A 648 33.67 21.60 36.13
C ALA A 648 32.13 21.74 36.26
N GLY A 649 31.51 21.13 37.28
CA GLY A 649 30.05 21.13 37.46
C GLY A 649 29.29 20.18 36.52
N GLU A 650 27.96 20.11 36.68
CA GLU A 650 27.04 19.26 35.90
C GLU A 650 27.29 17.74 35.96
N THR A 651 28.13 17.29 36.89
CA THR A 651 28.43 15.87 37.09
C THR A 651 27.16 15.09 37.45
N ASP A 652 27.00 13.89 36.90
CA ASP A 652 26.06 12.86 37.38
C ASP A 652 26.63 11.45 37.12
N PHE A 653 27.43 10.98 38.08
CA PHE A 653 28.22 9.75 38.01
C PHE A 653 27.69 8.76 39.04
N ILE A 654 27.36 7.54 38.62
CA ILE A 654 27.00 6.44 39.52
C ILE A 654 27.83 5.20 39.20
N PHE A 655 28.48 4.64 40.21
CA PHE A 655 29.41 3.52 40.06
C PHE A 655 29.58 2.76 41.38
N PRO A 656 30.12 1.52 41.37
CA PRO A 656 30.35 0.76 42.59
C PRO A 656 31.42 1.42 43.47
N GLY A 657 31.17 1.53 44.77
CA GLY A 657 32.09 2.16 45.70
C GLY A 657 31.57 2.11 47.13
N GLY A 658 32.50 1.91 48.09
CA GLY A 658 32.15 1.62 49.49
C GLY A 658 32.36 2.76 50.47
N SER A 659 32.88 3.90 50.04
CA SER A 659 33.20 5.01 50.94
C SER A 659 33.01 6.37 50.29
N ILE A 660 32.56 7.33 51.09
CA ILE A 660 32.44 8.73 50.72
C ILE A 660 33.85 9.31 50.50
N PRO A 661 34.11 10.09 49.43
CA PRO A 661 35.40 10.73 49.19
C PRO A 661 35.82 11.67 50.32
N ARG A 662 37.09 11.62 50.71
CA ARG A 662 37.65 12.45 51.80
C ARG A 662 37.76 13.95 51.48
N TRP A 663 37.66 14.34 50.20
CA TRP A 663 37.77 15.73 49.78
C TRP A 663 36.45 16.51 49.88
N LEU A 664 35.35 15.85 50.26
CA LEU A 664 34.07 16.52 50.52
C LEU A 664 34.18 17.40 51.78
N ASP A 665 33.47 18.52 51.78
CA ASP A 665 33.58 19.54 52.84
C ASP A 665 32.81 19.14 54.12
N LYS A 666 31.71 18.40 53.96
CA LYS A 666 30.89 17.88 55.06
C LYS A 666 30.36 16.49 54.71
N GLU A 667 30.31 15.62 55.71
CA GLU A 667 29.68 14.31 55.65
C GLU A 667 28.60 14.15 56.72
N SER A 668 27.69 13.21 56.51
CA SER A 668 26.60 12.87 57.41
C SER A 668 26.42 11.36 57.46
N ARG A 669 26.09 10.83 58.64
CA ARG A 669 25.69 9.44 58.84
C ARG A 669 24.17 9.38 58.72
N GLY A 670 23.67 8.82 57.62
CA GLY A 670 22.23 8.70 57.35
C GLY A 670 21.77 9.42 56.08
N PRO A 671 20.45 9.53 55.87
CA PRO A 671 19.83 9.94 54.61
C PRO A 671 19.64 11.45 54.47
N SER A 672 20.22 12.28 55.35
CA SER A 672 20.11 13.73 55.30
C SER A 672 21.42 14.45 55.55
N ILE A 673 21.63 15.54 54.81
CA ILE A 673 22.73 16.48 55.01
C ILE A 673 22.22 17.92 54.90
N SER A 674 22.75 18.80 55.74
CA SER A 674 22.34 20.20 55.75
C SER A 674 23.50 21.18 55.75
N PHE A 675 23.24 22.38 55.25
CA PHE A 675 24.16 23.51 55.26
C PHE A 675 23.37 24.83 55.24
N TRP A 676 24.06 25.92 55.51
CA TRP A 676 23.52 27.27 55.47
C TRP A 676 24.15 28.04 54.31
N PHE A 677 23.35 28.86 53.64
CA PHE A 677 23.85 29.79 52.63
C PHE A 677 23.14 31.15 52.72
N ARG A 678 23.71 32.19 52.13
CA ARG A 678 23.06 33.49 51.91
C ARG A 678 23.44 34.02 50.53
N ASN A 679 22.73 35.04 50.05
CA ASN A 679 22.90 35.59 48.70
C ASN A 679 22.57 34.53 47.61
N GLU A 680 23.58 33.99 46.92
CA GLU A 680 23.41 33.05 45.81
C GLU A 680 23.52 31.59 46.26
N PHE A 681 22.71 30.71 45.63
CA PHE A 681 22.78 29.28 45.90
C PHE A 681 24.01 28.67 45.22
N PRO A 682 24.93 27.99 45.95
CA PRO A 682 26.22 27.60 45.38
C PRO A 682 26.08 26.40 44.42
N PRO A 683 26.89 26.31 43.35
CA PRO A 683 27.08 25.05 42.61
C PRO A 683 27.77 24.03 43.51
N LYS A 684 27.16 22.85 43.66
CA LYS A 684 27.58 21.87 44.68
C LYS A 684 27.47 20.44 44.19
N VAL A 685 28.50 19.67 44.46
CA VAL A 685 28.51 18.23 44.22
C VAL A 685 28.02 17.53 45.48
N LEU A 686 26.93 16.78 45.35
CA LEU A 686 26.42 15.86 46.37
C LEU A 686 26.96 14.46 46.09
N CYS A 687 27.44 13.79 47.13
CA CYS A 687 27.81 12.39 47.12
C CYS A 687 26.82 11.59 47.96
N LEU A 688 26.28 10.51 47.43
CA LEU A 688 25.49 9.54 48.17
C LEU A 688 26.23 8.20 48.22
N LEU A 689 26.31 7.62 49.41
CA LEU A 689 26.72 6.23 49.58
C LEU A 689 25.46 5.36 49.74
N ILE A 690 25.23 4.51 48.76
CA ILE A 690 24.01 3.71 48.60
C ILE A 690 24.34 2.26 48.91
N ALA A 691 23.58 1.65 49.83
CA ALA A 691 23.65 0.26 50.23
C ALA A 691 23.08 -0.68 49.15
N PRO A 692 23.52 -1.95 49.12
CA PRO A 692 22.85 -2.98 48.33
C PRO A 692 21.42 -3.21 48.80
N GLU A 693 20.55 -3.61 47.88
CA GLU A 693 19.14 -3.90 48.17
C GLU A 693 18.80 -5.36 47.84
N PRO A 694 18.29 -6.14 48.81
CA PRO A 694 18.10 -7.59 48.66
C PRO A 694 16.76 -8.02 48.03
N VAL A 695 15.83 -7.11 47.71
CA VAL A 695 14.47 -7.45 47.22
C VAL A 695 14.20 -6.80 45.86
N ASP A 696 13.41 -7.48 45.02
CA ASP A 696 13.05 -7.12 43.64
C ASP A 696 12.01 -5.97 43.60
N ILE A 697 12.33 -4.84 44.24
CA ILE A 697 11.54 -3.61 44.19
C ILE A 697 12.23 -2.65 43.21
N THR A 698 11.46 -2.09 42.29
CA THR A 698 11.92 -0.96 41.47
C THR A 698 12.10 0.25 42.38
N VAL A 699 13.32 0.50 42.84
CA VAL A 699 13.66 1.78 43.47
C VAL A 699 13.86 2.79 42.35
N GLU A 700 12.83 3.59 42.12
CA GLU A 700 13.02 4.90 41.52
C GLU A 700 13.99 5.63 42.45
N PHE A 701 15.20 5.96 41.95
CA PHE A 701 16.06 6.92 42.64
C PHE A 701 15.34 8.27 42.55
N ASN A 702 14.41 8.46 43.46
CA ASN A 702 13.67 9.67 43.66
C ASN A 702 14.67 10.81 43.79
N THR A 703 14.34 11.95 43.21
CA THR A 703 15.12 13.15 43.41
C THR A 703 15.09 13.53 44.91
N PRO A 704 16.19 14.05 45.47
CA PRO A 704 16.26 14.33 46.90
C PRO A 704 15.19 15.36 47.31
N VAL A 705 14.56 15.17 48.46
CA VAL A 705 13.75 16.25 49.06
C VAL A 705 14.72 17.35 49.47
N VAL A 706 14.49 18.55 48.95
CA VAL A 706 15.24 19.74 49.35
C VAL A 706 14.30 20.60 50.17
N LEU A 707 14.64 20.85 51.44
CA LEU A 707 13.97 21.77 52.32
C LEU A 707 14.79 23.04 52.44
N ILE A 708 14.13 24.19 52.28
CA ILE A 708 14.72 25.51 52.54
C ILE A 708 13.94 26.15 53.68
N ASN A 709 14.62 26.44 54.78
CA ASN A 709 14.00 26.92 56.03
C ASN A 709 12.81 26.05 56.47
N GLY A 710 12.94 24.73 56.29
CA GLY A 710 11.90 23.74 56.63
C GLY A 710 10.76 23.62 55.62
N LYS A 711 10.74 24.42 54.55
CA LYS A 711 9.74 24.31 53.46
C LYS A 711 10.25 23.41 52.36
N VAL A 712 9.49 22.35 52.06
CA VAL A 712 9.74 21.44 50.94
C VAL A 712 9.68 22.22 49.63
N GLN A 713 10.72 22.09 48.82
CA GLN A 713 10.76 22.66 47.47
C GLN A 713 10.07 21.70 46.50
N GLU A 714 8.87 22.05 46.04
CA GLU A 714 8.17 21.28 45.02
C GLU A 714 8.77 21.52 43.64
N TYR A 715 9.14 20.44 42.95
CA TYR A 715 9.60 20.52 41.58
C TYR A 715 9.20 19.27 40.80
N ARG A 716 8.88 19.44 39.52
CA ARG A 716 8.63 18.32 38.60
C ARG A 716 9.94 17.97 37.92
N TRP A 717 10.46 16.78 38.21
CA TRP A 717 11.59 16.21 37.49
C TRP A 717 11.09 15.21 36.45
N ASN A 718 11.29 15.51 35.17
CA ASN A 718 11.04 14.55 34.10
C ASN A 718 12.26 13.63 34.00
N SER A 719 12.32 12.53 34.75
CA SER A 719 13.35 11.52 34.52
C SER A 719 12.90 10.57 33.41
N MET A 720 13.42 10.80 32.20
CA MET A 720 13.50 9.75 31.20
C MET A 720 14.64 8.81 31.60
N GLU A 721 14.30 7.53 31.82
CA GLU A 721 15.17 6.39 32.14
C GLU A 721 15.87 6.34 33.52
N ARG A 722 15.23 5.77 34.55
CA ARG A 722 15.96 5.06 35.64
C ARG A 722 15.14 3.93 36.27
N GLU A 723 15.05 2.78 35.60
CA GLU A 723 14.87 1.52 36.32
C GLU A 723 16.22 1.05 36.88
N VAL A 724 16.58 1.44 38.12
CA VAL A 724 17.72 0.81 38.79
C VAL A 724 17.22 -0.44 39.53
N ARG A 725 17.08 -1.54 38.79
CA ARG A 725 16.73 -2.83 39.40
C ARG A 725 17.95 -3.42 40.12
N MET A 726 17.85 -3.55 41.45
CA MET A 726 18.75 -4.19 42.42
C MET A 726 20.17 -3.62 42.46
N LEU A 727 20.72 -3.32 43.62
CA LEU A 727 22.16 -3.08 43.79
C LEU A 727 22.78 -4.29 44.50
N GLU A 728 23.71 -4.98 43.82
CA GLU A 728 24.41 -6.17 44.35
C GLU A 728 25.55 -5.79 45.32
N SER A 729 25.96 -4.52 45.33
CA SER A 729 27.06 -3.97 46.13
C SER A 729 26.80 -2.51 46.48
N ASP A 730 27.62 -1.93 47.35
CA ASP A 730 27.61 -0.49 47.62
C ASP A 730 27.90 0.30 46.33
N HIS A 731 27.17 1.40 46.14
CA HIS A 731 27.36 2.33 45.02
C HIS A 731 27.54 3.77 45.53
N ILE A 732 28.33 4.52 44.79
CA ILE A 732 28.49 5.96 44.96
C ILE A 732 27.71 6.66 43.86
N HIS A 733 26.90 7.64 44.23
CA HIS A 733 26.27 8.57 43.29
C HIS A 733 26.78 9.98 43.57
N LEU A 734 27.62 10.49 42.68
CA LEU A 734 28.11 11.86 42.67
C LEU A 734 27.30 12.66 41.66
N PHE A 735 26.59 13.69 42.11
CA PHE A 735 25.87 14.55 41.18
C PHE A 735 25.81 15.99 41.64
N ASP A 736 25.75 16.90 40.67
CA ASP A 736 25.61 18.33 40.92
C ASP A 736 24.15 18.69 41.23
N LEU A 737 23.94 19.35 42.37
CA LEU A 737 22.63 19.86 42.80
C LEU A 737 22.07 20.91 41.85
N HIS A 738 22.94 21.61 41.13
CA HIS A 738 22.56 22.64 40.16
C HIS A 738 21.78 22.05 38.96
N VAL A 739 21.86 20.74 38.72
CA VAL A 739 21.09 20.08 37.66
C VAL A 739 19.62 19.92 38.06
N LEU A 740 19.26 20.07 39.35
CA LEU A 740 17.89 19.93 39.83
C LEU A 740 16.99 21.13 39.42
N PRO A 741 15.71 20.89 39.06
CA PRO A 741 14.89 21.84 38.32
C PRO A 741 14.27 22.93 39.21
N PHE A 742 14.52 22.93 40.53
CA PHE A 742 14.06 23.97 41.45
C PHE A 742 14.93 25.24 41.46
N ARG A 743 15.99 25.28 40.64
CA ARG A 743 16.89 26.44 40.53
C ARG A 743 16.16 27.76 40.27
N TYR A 744 15.13 27.75 39.41
CA TYR A 744 14.36 28.96 39.10
C TYR A 744 13.63 29.53 40.32
N LYS A 745 13.11 28.66 41.20
CA LYS A 745 12.46 29.08 42.47
C LYS A 745 13.45 29.60 43.50
N LEU A 746 14.69 29.09 43.49
CA LEU A 746 15.77 29.56 44.36
C LEU A 746 16.25 30.97 44.00
N MET A 747 16.32 31.28 42.70
CA MET A 747 16.70 32.60 42.20
C MET A 747 15.65 33.68 42.55
N GLU A 748 14.37 33.33 42.71
CA GLU A 748 13.30 34.30 43.08
C GLU A 748 13.30 34.71 44.57
N MET A 749 14.02 34.00 45.45
CA MET A 749 14.03 34.28 46.89
C MET A 749 15.05 35.36 47.29
N TYR A 750 15.02 36.53 46.64
CA TYR A 750 15.93 37.64 46.96
C TYR A 750 15.63 38.23 48.35
N SER A 751 16.54 37.99 49.29
CA SER A 751 16.69 38.76 50.53
C SER A 751 18.18 38.82 50.82
N GLU A 752 18.78 39.99 50.59
CA GLU A 752 20.21 40.21 50.80
C GLU A 752 20.56 39.96 52.28
N ASN A 753 21.65 39.24 52.52
CA ASN A 753 22.25 39.00 53.85
C ASN A 753 21.55 38.05 54.84
N GLU A 754 20.37 37.49 54.55
CA GLU A 754 19.74 36.48 55.43
C GLU A 754 20.28 35.05 55.20
N TRP A 755 20.51 34.33 56.30
CA TRP A 755 20.91 32.93 56.26
C TRP A 755 19.71 32.01 56.00
N LYS A 756 19.83 31.18 54.97
CA LYS A 756 18.87 30.14 54.60
C LYS A 756 19.44 28.77 54.94
N HIS A 757 18.70 28.00 55.71
CA HIS A 757 19.00 26.62 56.03
C HIS A 757 18.53 25.71 54.89
N VAL A 758 19.44 24.94 54.32
CA VAL A 758 19.13 23.92 53.31
C VAL A 758 19.34 22.56 53.93
N GLU A 759 18.31 21.73 53.88
CA GLU A 759 18.39 20.33 54.21
C GLU A 759 18.05 19.50 52.98
N ILE A 760 18.94 18.58 52.64
CA ILE A 760 18.76 17.63 51.54
C ILE A 760 18.54 16.29 52.21
N THR A 761 17.38 15.67 51.97
CA THR A 761 17.00 14.41 52.61
C THR A 761 16.32 13.47 51.64
N TYR A 762 16.55 12.17 51.85
CA TYR A 762 15.83 11.08 51.19
C TYR A 762 14.75 10.47 52.09
N GLN A 763 14.49 11.09 53.23
CA GLN A 763 13.53 10.61 54.22
C GLN A 763 12.11 10.55 53.65
N GLY A 764 11.51 9.35 53.65
CA GLY A 764 10.13 9.10 53.19
C GLY A 764 9.94 8.82 51.69
N LEU A 765 11.00 8.90 50.87
CA LEU A 765 10.93 8.65 49.42
C LEU A 765 11.56 7.33 48.95
N ILE A 766 12.46 6.76 49.75
CA ILE A 766 13.12 5.46 49.52
C ILE A 766 12.93 4.65 50.81
N HIS A 767 13.13 3.33 50.80
CA HIS A 767 13.57 2.63 52.01
C HIS A 767 14.81 3.36 52.56
N THR A 768 14.63 4.30 53.49
CA THR A 768 15.67 5.23 53.99
C THR A 768 16.90 4.51 54.57
N SER A 769 16.75 3.21 54.83
CA SER A 769 17.80 2.25 55.16
C SER A 769 18.87 2.06 54.07
N LEU A 770 18.62 2.47 52.82
CA LEU A 770 19.58 2.30 51.73
C LEU A 770 20.65 3.39 51.68
N ILE A 771 20.43 4.60 52.21
CA ILE A 771 21.46 5.64 52.20
C ILE A 771 22.33 5.50 53.45
N LYS A 772 23.56 4.99 53.29
CA LYS A 772 24.53 4.81 54.38
C LYS A 772 25.12 6.13 54.86
N GLY A 773 25.21 7.11 53.96
CA GLY A 773 25.69 8.44 54.26
C GLY A 773 25.64 9.34 53.05
N MET A 774 25.75 10.64 53.32
CA MET A 774 25.83 11.67 52.31
C MET A 774 27.03 12.57 52.58
N GLY A 775 27.63 13.10 51.52
CA GLY A 775 28.62 14.16 51.62
C GLY A 775 28.38 15.26 50.60
N ILE A 776 28.90 16.44 50.86
CA ILE A 776 28.71 17.61 50.00
C ILE A 776 30.01 18.38 49.83
N HIS A 777 30.22 18.93 48.63
CA HIS A 777 31.35 19.78 48.30
C HIS A 777 30.91 21.01 47.51
N VAL A 778 31.51 22.15 47.82
CA VAL A 778 31.34 23.42 47.11
C VAL A 778 32.47 23.60 46.10
N VAL A 779 32.10 23.81 44.83
CA VAL A 779 33.05 23.91 43.71
C VAL A 779 33.94 25.17 43.81
N LYS A 780 35.20 25.07 43.33
CA LYS A 780 36.30 26.02 43.64
C LYS A 780 36.15 27.47 43.16
N GLU A 781 35.39 27.77 42.11
CA GLU A 781 35.28 29.16 41.59
C GLU A 781 34.74 30.14 42.66
N GLU A 782 34.05 29.64 43.69
CA GLU A 782 33.56 30.44 44.81
C GLU A 782 34.43 30.39 46.08
N ARG A 783 35.66 29.82 46.06
CA ARG A 783 36.54 29.90 47.26
C ARG A 783 36.94 31.32 47.64
N ARG A 784 36.76 32.32 46.75
CA ARG A 784 36.88 33.76 47.10
C ARG A 784 35.68 34.29 47.92
N GLY A 785 34.63 33.49 48.12
CA GLY A 785 33.35 33.86 48.72
C GLY A 785 32.81 32.91 49.80
N MET A 786 33.64 32.12 50.52
CA MET A 786 33.20 31.31 51.67
C MET A 786 32.57 32.11 52.84
N LYS A 787 32.38 33.43 52.71
CA LYS A 787 31.59 34.23 53.67
C LYS A 787 30.11 33.83 53.69
N ASP A 788 29.61 33.23 52.61
CA ASP A 788 28.18 33.08 52.38
C ASP A 788 27.70 31.62 52.46
N ILE A 789 28.55 30.69 52.89
CA ILE A 789 28.21 29.27 53.11
C ILE A 789 28.76 28.82 54.47
N ARG A 790 27.94 28.13 55.27
CA ARG A 790 28.34 27.56 56.56
C ARG A 790 27.76 26.16 56.76
N TYR A 791 28.43 25.37 57.59
CA TYR A 791 28.00 24.00 57.94
C TYR A 791 27.48 23.88 59.36
N ASP A 792 27.70 24.92 60.16
CA ASP A 792 27.22 25.17 61.52
C ASP A 792 26.11 26.23 61.51
N ASP A 793 25.27 26.23 62.55
CA ASP A 793 24.17 27.21 62.67
C ASP A 793 24.71 28.62 62.91
N PRO A 794 24.49 29.58 61.98
CA PRO A 794 25.02 30.93 62.09
C PRO A 794 24.46 31.72 63.28
N TYR A 795 23.35 31.29 63.88
CA TYR A 795 22.69 31.95 65.00
C TYR A 795 23.05 31.36 66.38
N THR A 796 23.73 30.21 66.43
CA THR A 796 24.15 29.61 67.72
C THR A 796 25.18 30.46 68.47
N THR A 797 26.05 31.18 67.76
CA THR A 797 27.04 32.08 68.37
C THR A 797 26.39 33.28 69.06
N ILE A 798 25.21 33.70 68.61
CA ILE A 798 24.43 34.81 69.18
C ILE A 798 23.69 34.36 70.45
N LYS A 799 23.20 33.11 70.48
CA LYS A 799 22.49 32.53 71.63
C LYS A 799 23.37 32.47 72.89
N MET A 800 24.66 32.18 72.76
CA MET A 800 25.62 32.25 73.88
C MET A 800 25.81 33.66 74.45
N CYS A 801 25.77 34.70 73.61
CA CYS A 801 25.81 36.10 74.04
C CYS A 801 24.53 36.53 74.76
N ILE A 802 23.36 36.03 74.35
CA ILE A 802 22.08 36.38 74.98
C ILE A 802 21.90 35.66 76.32
N THR A 803 22.36 34.40 76.45
CA THR A 803 22.29 33.67 77.74
C THR A 803 23.20 34.24 78.83
N SER A 804 24.19 35.07 78.47
CA SER A 804 25.06 35.76 79.44
C SER A 804 24.56 37.16 79.84
N LEU A 805 23.55 37.72 79.17
CA LEU A 805 22.94 39.01 79.53
C LEU A 805 22.38 39.07 80.97
N PRO A 806 21.67 38.04 81.49
CA PRO A 806 21.21 38.05 82.88
C PRO A 806 22.37 38.09 83.88
N PHE A 807 23.49 37.45 83.54
CA PHE A 807 24.70 37.40 84.35
C PHE A 807 25.41 38.76 84.38
N LEU A 808 25.52 39.40 83.21
CA LEU A 808 26.03 40.77 83.04
C LEU A 808 25.14 41.83 83.71
N PHE A 809 23.82 41.64 83.71
CA PHE A 809 22.86 42.52 84.38
C PHE A 809 22.92 42.38 85.91
N CYS A 810 23.03 41.15 86.44
CA CYS A 810 23.25 40.92 87.86
C CYS A 810 24.60 41.49 88.33
N PHE A 811 25.65 41.36 87.52
CA PHE A 811 26.96 41.94 87.80
C PHE A 811 26.92 43.49 87.83
N TYR A 812 26.13 44.10 86.93
CA TYR A 812 25.91 45.55 86.92
C TYR A 812 25.09 46.04 88.12
N LEU A 813 24.03 45.34 88.51
CA LEU A 813 23.26 45.62 89.73
C LEU A 813 24.13 45.53 90.99
N ALA A 814 25.02 44.53 91.05
CA ALA A 814 26.00 44.42 92.13
C ALA A 814 26.97 45.63 92.13
N LEU A 815 27.49 46.05 90.98
CA LEU A 815 28.35 47.23 90.85
C LEU A 815 27.64 48.54 91.26
N ILE A 816 26.35 48.70 90.98
CA ILE A 816 25.53 49.84 91.43
C ILE A 816 25.36 49.81 92.95
N LEU A 817 25.04 48.64 93.53
CA LEU A 817 24.92 48.48 94.98
C LEU A 817 26.23 48.80 95.71
N PHE A 818 27.37 48.31 95.21
CA PHE A 818 28.69 48.62 95.77
C PHE A 818 29.08 50.10 95.61
N SER A 819 28.68 50.76 94.51
CA SER A 819 28.85 52.20 94.30
C SER A 819 28.00 53.03 95.28
N SER A 820 26.74 52.64 95.53
CA SER A 820 25.85 53.31 96.48
C SER A 820 26.29 53.21 97.94
N HIS A 821 27.15 52.23 98.26
CA HIS A 821 27.79 52.06 99.56
C HIS A 821 29.24 52.61 99.61
N GLY A 822 29.69 53.37 98.61
CA GLY A 822 30.97 54.07 98.61
C GLY A 822 32.22 53.20 98.37
N LEU A 823 32.04 51.95 97.92
CA LEU A 823 33.14 50.98 97.73
C LEU A 823 33.72 50.97 96.30
N LEU A 824 33.13 51.71 95.36
CA LEU A 824 33.56 51.79 93.95
C LEU A 824 33.44 53.21 93.40
N ASN A 825 34.39 53.63 92.56
CA ASN A 825 34.40 54.97 91.95
C ASN A 825 33.20 55.11 90.98
N PRO A 826 32.33 56.13 91.15
CA PRO A 826 31.11 56.30 90.35
C PRO A 826 31.38 56.44 88.85
N THR A 827 32.55 56.94 88.44
CA THR A 827 32.91 57.06 87.01
C THR A 827 33.08 55.70 86.32
N MET A 828 33.56 54.67 87.04
CA MET A 828 33.69 53.30 86.50
C MET A 828 32.33 52.62 86.36
N THR A 829 31.39 52.87 87.27
CA THR A 829 30.03 52.34 87.21
C THR A 829 29.29 52.89 85.98
N THR A 830 29.43 54.19 85.69
CA THR A 830 28.83 54.83 84.52
C THR A 830 29.43 54.33 83.20
N LEU A 831 30.75 54.09 83.16
CA LEU A 831 31.43 53.56 81.97
C LEU A 831 30.97 52.12 81.64
N PHE A 832 30.82 51.27 82.66
CA PHE A 832 30.28 49.93 82.50
C PHE A 832 28.80 49.94 82.09
N GLY A 833 28.01 50.86 82.62
CA GLY A 833 26.62 51.07 82.19
C GLY A 833 26.51 51.47 80.73
N PHE A 834 27.42 52.33 80.25
CA PHE A 834 27.47 52.73 78.84
C PHE A 834 27.91 51.59 77.91
N MET A 835 28.82 50.72 78.34
CA MET A 835 29.19 49.51 77.59
C MET A 835 28.04 48.51 77.51
N LEU A 836 27.33 48.27 78.62
CA LEU A 836 26.15 47.40 78.65
C LEU A 836 25.00 47.94 77.79
N TYR A 837 24.78 49.25 77.82
CA TYR A 837 23.80 49.92 76.96
C TYR A 837 24.14 49.81 75.48
N LYS A 838 25.42 49.92 75.10
CA LYS A 838 25.87 49.66 73.71
C LYS A 838 25.70 48.20 73.29
N ILE A 839 25.94 47.23 74.18
CA ILE A 839 25.72 45.80 73.93
C ILE A 839 24.22 45.52 73.77
N TYR A 840 23.38 46.14 74.60
CA TYR A 840 21.92 46.05 74.55
C TYR A 840 21.34 46.65 73.26
N LEU A 841 21.77 47.86 72.86
CA LEU A 841 21.34 48.47 71.59
C LEU A 841 21.74 47.63 70.38
N LYS A 842 22.94 47.04 70.36
CA LYS A 842 23.37 46.09 69.31
C LYS A 842 22.53 44.82 69.26
N SER A 843 21.88 44.44 70.36
CA SER A 843 20.98 43.28 70.41
C SER A 843 19.55 43.61 69.98
N ILE A 844 19.14 44.89 70.00
CA ILE A 844 17.81 45.34 69.55
C ILE A 844 17.77 45.58 68.04
N ASP A 845 18.87 46.03 67.42
CA ASP A 845 18.96 46.29 65.96
C ASP A 845 18.92 45.02 65.08
N ILE A 846 18.74 43.82 65.65
CA ILE A 846 18.73 42.52 64.94
C ILE A 846 17.42 41.74 65.23
N GLY A 847 16.37 42.44 65.69
CA GLY A 847 15.05 41.87 65.97
C GLY A 847 14.10 41.88 64.79
#